data_AF-A0A8S4AWG8-F1
#
_entry.id   AF-A0A8S4AWG8-F1
#
_cell.length_a   1.000
_cell.length_b   1.000
_cell.length_c   1.000
_cell.angle_alpha   90.00
_cell.angle_beta   90.00
_cell.angle_gamma   90.00
#
_symmetry.space_group_name_H-M   'P 1'
#
loop_
_entity.id
_entity.type
_entity.pdbx_description
1 polymer ?
#
loop_
_entity_poly.entity_id
_entity_poly.type
_entity_poly.pdbx_seq_one_letter_code
_entity_poly.pdbx_strand_id
1 'polypeptide(L)'
;MKLQTTLSQPPQDNDTCGPAGSNSTFHNCRRDLSRMAGHNIGLLIAMGLSLSVFVITMVFSALAAAGGSPFLYSTGNVSDDLVTQITPSGWTFSIWSIIYIFLALILVYIFSGICRRNAYGYVYCRPAVVPFGFFGSWCLNLSLNVGWLFLWDRRSMIAALIFLILIALTNYSMIFFSCYGLKNYGAWLNKYHKVDLWLHRVLIQNGIAIYATWTTIATLVNLAIVLDYDANVSSDDAATACLSLLTIVLLVWFVLENSVLERHVRFILIIYPAVIWALTGVYTKNYNTAAPTRNNVFVAVLLAMACVMFVLRVLLVTWRQIKKPLYRDMVPCLVDSNSSSSDCSLDLQKKNKEEGTTMAKHSYGRLATIIVSVIGFGISLVFNGLSVVGIGPYQTTTANVSAVFDTELTPSGWTFNIWSVIYIWLTSMIIYIVSGLFRKNGYGYLYCSPAVLPYGFFISWCLNLCFNIGWLLVWDRGMMIPALVFLILVICTNYSMIFFTCHGLHVYGAWLKKYHKVDLWLLRVLVQNGVMIYTTWTTLATLINLTIVLTYDANMSPADAATLSYSLLTVLLLVWFVLENTILDKHMRYICITYLVVIWALSGNLDKNYNASSPSRNGIFIAVLLAVACVLFAVRMILVIWRHFKQPLYEDVDPEAMEVMSIAKKQKKIFC
;
A
#
# COMPACT_ATOMS: atom_id res chain seq x y z
N MET A 1 58.22 -5.22 55.50
CA MET A 1 56.77 -5.52 55.64
C MET A 1 56.04 -4.73 54.56
N LYS A 2 55.40 -5.42 53.60
CA LYS A 2 54.51 -4.97 52.49
C LYS A 2 55.03 -3.85 51.56
N LEU A 3 55.72 -4.14 50.45
CA LEU A 3 55.33 -4.68 49.11
C LEU A 3 54.52 -3.73 48.19
N GLN A 4 55.17 -3.41 47.06
CA GLN A 4 54.82 -2.53 45.95
C GLN A 4 53.62 -3.02 45.12
N THR A 5 52.89 -2.07 44.54
CA THR A 5 51.88 -2.28 43.50
C THR A 5 52.27 -1.45 42.26
N THR A 6 52.36 -2.10 41.10
CA THR A 6 52.48 -1.46 39.78
C THR A 6 51.54 -2.17 38.79
N LEU A 7 50.91 -1.37 37.94
CA LEU A 7 50.01 -1.78 36.85
C LEU A 7 50.73 -2.54 35.74
N SER A 8 50.05 -3.48 35.08
CA SER A 8 50.23 -3.77 33.65
C SER A 8 49.06 -4.59 33.04
N GLN A 9 48.89 -4.40 31.73
CA GLN A 9 47.86 -4.89 30.81
C GLN A 9 48.21 -6.31 30.23
N PRO A 10 47.39 -6.93 29.34
CA PRO A 10 47.07 -8.37 29.29
C PRO A 10 48.03 -9.21 28.42
N PRO A 11 47.95 -10.57 28.45
CA PRO A 11 48.63 -11.39 27.46
C PRO A 11 47.73 -11.74 26.25
N GLN A 12 48.33 -11.56 25.07
CA GLN A 12 48.00 -12.27 23.83
C GLN A 12 48.55 -13.70 23.94
N ASP A 13 47.84 -14.68 23.38
CA ASP A 13 48.46 -15.95 23.01
C ASP A 13 48.13 -16.31 21.55
N ASN A 14 49.19 -16.32 20.75
CA ASN A 14 49.33 -17.03 19.49
C ASN A 14 49.48 -18.51 19.82
N ASP A 15 48.77 -19.41 19.12
CA ASP A 15 49.21 -20.80 19.04
C ASP A 15 49.08 -21.37 17.62
N THR A 16 50.25 -21.69 17.11
CA THR A 16 50.60 -22.39 15.88
C THR A 16 50.14 -23.85 15.92
N CYS A 17 49.41 -24.32 14.90
CA CYS A 17 49.12 -25.74 14.72
C CYS A 17 50.35 -26.52 14.21
N GLY A 18 50.84 -27.47 15.02
CA GLY A 18 51.64 -28.62 14.60
C GLY A 18 50.87 -29.94 14.83
N PRO A 19 51.17 -31.04 14.11
CA PRO A 19 50.27 -32.19 14.01
C PRO A 19 50.69 -33.36 14.92
N ALA A 20 49.79 -33.83 15.80
CA ALA A 20 49.76 -35.22 16.30
C ALA A 20 48.53 -35.50 17.19
N GLY A 21 47.83 -36.61 16.94
CA GLY A 21 46.85 -37.20 17.87
C GLY A 21 45.48 -37.54 17.29
N SER A 22 45.43 -38.48 16.34
CA SER A 22 44.24 -38.80 15.51
C SER A 22 43.13 -39.67 16.16
N ASN A 23 43.16 -39.96 17.46
CA ASN A 23 42.14 -40.85 18.08
C ASN A 23 41.28 -40.20 19.18
N SER A 24 41.67 -39.09 19.79
CA SER A 24 40.85 -38.39 20.80
C SER A 24 39.86 -37.39 20.17
N THR A 25 40.24 -36.76 19.07
CA THR A 25 39.42 -35.82 18.30
C THR A 25 38.27 -36.50 17.58
N PHE A 26 38.43 -37.73 17.09
CA PHE A 26 37.34 -38.44 16.42
C PHE A 26 36.23 -38.88 17.41
N HIS A 27 36.60 -39.28 18.62
CA HIS A 27 35.65 -39.67 19.66
C HIS A 27 34.93 -38.46 20.27
N ASN A 28 35.63 -37.33 20.45
CA ASN A 28 35.03 -36.07 20.89
C ASN A 28 34.15 -35.45 19.81
N CYS A 29 34.56 -35.46 18.54
CA CYS A 29 33.72 -34.99 17.43
C CYS A 29 32.45 -35.83 17.27
N ARG A 30 32.53 -37.17 17.46
CA ARG A 30 31.34 -38.05 17.44
C ARG A 30 30.45 -37.86 18.68
N ARG A 31 31.03 -37.60 19.86
CA ARG A 31 30.26 -37.24 21.08
C ARG A 31 29.59 -35.87 20.95
N ASP A 32 30.24 -34.88 20.37
CA ASP A 32 29.68 -33.53 20.18
C ASP A 32 28.62 -33.50 19.07
N LEU A 33 28.78 -34.28 17.99
CA LEU A 33 27.73 -34.51 16.99
C LEU A 33 26.51 -35.24 17.59
N SER A 34 26.72 -36.17 18.53
CA SER A 34 25.62 -36.87 19.23
C SER A 34 24.91 -36.00 20.28
N ARG A 35 25.62 -35.07 20.93
CA ARG A 35 25.04 -34.09 21.88
C ARG A 35 24.24 -32.99 21.19
N MET A 36 24.48 -32.73 19.91
CA MET A 36 23.76 -31.72 19.14
C MET A 36 22.40 -32.17 18.58
N ALA A 37 21.97 -33.43 18.77
CA ALA A 37 20.72 -33.97 18.19
C ALA A 37 19.54 -34.07 19.19
N GLY A 38 19.52 -33.23 20.23
CA GLY A 38 18.47 -33.26 21.26
C GLY A 38 17.16 -32.56 20.84
N HIS A 39 16.05 -33.01 21.42
CA HIS A 39 14.76 -32.33 21.31
C HIS A 39 14.78 -30.95 22.00
N ASN A 40 14.19 -29.92 21.40
CA ASN A 40 13.93 -28.66 22.09
C ASN A 40 12.68 -28.82 22.98
N ILE A 41 12.89 -29.00 24.29
CA ILE A 41 11.82 -29.23 25.27
C ILE A 41 10.82 -28.08 25.30
N GLY A 42 11.29 -26.83 25.25
CA GLY A 42 10.39 -25.67 25.23
C GLY A 42 9.47 -25.66 24.02
N LEU A 43 9.99 -26.01 22.85
CA LEU A 43 9.19 -26.06 21.62
C LEU A 43 8.19 -27.22 21.63
N LEU A 44 8.57 -28.36 22.20
CA LEU A 44 7.65 -29.49 22.42
C LEU A 44 6.51 -29.13 23.37
N ILE A 45 6.80 -28.39 24.45
CA ILE A 45 5.77 -27.88 25.37
C ILE A 45 4.82 -26.95 24.63
N ALA A 46 5.35 -26.01 23.82
CA ALA A 46 4.52 -25.09 23.04
C ALA A 46 3.62 -25.82 22.02
N MET A 47 4.15 -26.84 21.34
CA MET A 47 3.39 -27.70 20.42
C MET A 47 2.31 -28.50 21.15
N GLY A 48 2.65 -29.10 22.30
CA GLY A 48 1.71 -29.83 23.14
C GLY A 48 0.57 -28.95 23.63
N LEU A 49 0.89 -27.75 24.12
CA LEU A 49 -0.11 -26.76 24.54
C LEU A 49 -1.02 -26.34 23.37
N SER A 50 -0.45 -26.13 22.18
CA SER A 50 -1.21 -25.76 20.98
C SER A 50 -2.20 -26.84 20.56
N LEU A 51 -1.81 -28.12 20.70
CA LEU A 51 -2.70 -29.26 20.47
C LEU A 51 -3.81 -29.31 21.52
N SER A 52 -3.48 -29.16 22.81
CA SER A 52 -4.46 -29.16 23.89
C SER A 52 -5.50 -28.04 23.71
N VAL A 53 -5.06 -26.81 23.44
CA VAL A 53 -5.98 -25.68 23.22
C VAL A 53 -6.82 -25.88 21.95
N PHE A 54 -6.25 -26.48 20.90
CA PHE A 54 -7.02 -26.84 19.70
C PHE A 54 -8.11 -27.87 20.00
N VAL A 55 -7.81 -28.95 20.72
CA VAL A 55 -8.81 -29.95 21.11
C VAL A 55 -9.91 -29.33 21.96
N ILE A 56 -9.55 -28.50 22.95
CA ILE A 56 -10.52 -27.76 23.78
C ILE A 56 -11.43 -26.89 22.89
N THR A 57 -10.84 -26.16 21.94
CA THR A 57 -11.60 -25.28 21.04
C THR A 57 -12.54 -26.08 20.14
N MET A 58 -12.12 -27.24 19.63
CA MET A 58 -12.99 -28.12 18.83
C MET A 58 -14.18 -28.63 19.64
N VAL A 59 -13.97 -29.03 20.90
CA VAL A 59 -15.06 -29.46 21.79
C VAL A 59 -16.05 -28.33 22.02
N PHE A 60 -15.60 -27.14 22.42
CA PHE A 60 -16.50 -26.01 22.65
C PHE A 60 -17.18 -25.52 21.36
N SER A 61 -16.49 -25.53 20.22
CA SER A 61 -17.09 -25.14 18.94
C SER A 61 -18.18 -26.12 18.50
N ALA A 62 -18.00 -27.42 18.73
CA ALA A 62 -19.02 -28.43 18.46
C ALA A 62 -20.23 -28.29 19.39
N LEU A 63 -19.99 -28.07 20.69
CA LEU A 63 -21.05 -27.82 21.66
C LEU A 63 -21.83 -26.54 21.31
N ALA A 64 -21.14 -25.44 20.97
CA ALA A 64 -21.78 -24.18 20.59
C ALA A 64 -22.58 -24.30 19.28
N ALA A 65 -22.09 -25.05 18.30
CA ALA A 65 -22.81 -25.30 17.05
C ALA A 65 -24.09 -26.11 17.29
N ALA A 66 -24.07 -27.06 18.22
CA ALA A 66 -25.22 -27.89 18.57
C ALA A 66 -26.17 -27.22 19.58
N GLY A 67 -25.78 -26.11 20.22
CA GLY A 67 -26.51 -25.55 21.37
C GLY A 67 -26.45 -26.45 22.61
N GLY A 68 -25.39 -27.26 22.74
CA GLY A 68 -25.17 -28.13 23.89
C GLY A 68 -24.56 -27.40 25.08
N SER A 69 -24.84 -27.88 26.29
CA SER A 69 -24.26 -27.32 27.54
C SER A 69 -22.74 -27.19 27.44
N PRO A 70 -22.13 -26.04 27.82
CA PRO A 70 -22.68 -24.94 28.61
C PRO A 70 -23.37 -23.80 27.84
N PHE A 71 -23.59 -23.94 26.53
CA PHE A 71 -24.26 -22.93 25.70
C PHE A 71 -25.79 -23.02 25.85
N LEU A 72 -26.46 -21.87 25.83
CA LEU A 72 -27.93 -21.78 25.93
C LEU A 72 -28.60 -21.86 24.56
N TYR A 73 -27.92 -21.35 23.53
CA TYR A 73 -28.41 -21.29 22.16
C TYR A 73 -27.35 -21.83 21.21
N SER A 74 -27.77 -22.37 20.07
CA SER A 74 -26.80 -22.64 19.01
C SER A 74 -26.28 -21.31 18.43
N THR A 75 -25.05 -21.31 17.92
CA THR A 75 -24.48 -20.14 17.24
C THR A 75 -25.35 -19.67 16.06
N GLY A 76 -26.02 -20.60 15.39
CA GLY A 76 -27.00 -20.33 14.33
C GLY A 76 -28.23 -19.59 14.85
N ASN A 77 -28.82 -20.03 15.97
CA ASN A 77 -30.01 -19.36 16.52
C ASN A 77 -29.73 -17.90 16.89
N VAL A 78 -28.59 -17.61 17.51
CA VAL A 78 -28.20 -16.23 17.82
C VAL A 78 -28.02 -15.40 16.54
N SER A 79 -27.48 -15.99 15.48
CA SER A 79 -27.34 -15.30 14.19
C SER A 79 -28.68 -15.06 13.49
N ASP A 80 -29.67 -15.92 13.69
CA ASP A 80 -31.01 -15.77 13.12
C ASP A 80 -31.85 -14.72 13.87
N ASP A 81 -31.52 -14.43 15.13
CA ASP A 81 -32.12 -13.34 15.91
C ASP A 81 -31.57 -11.94 15.52
N LEU A 82 -30.35 -11.89 14.96
CA LEU A 82 -29.58 -10.66 14.71
C LEU A 82 -29.31 -10.47 13.21
N VAL A 83 -30.38 -10.41 12.43
CA VAL A 83 -30.32 -10.29 10.97
C VAL A 83 -30.06 -8.86 10.55
N THR A 84 -29.01 -8.66 9.75
CA THR A 84 -28.65 -7.39 9.10
C THR A 84 -28.67 -7.57 7.58
N GLN A 85 -28.64 -6.46 6.84
CA GLN A 85 -28.54 -6.46 5.36
C GLN A 85 -27.28 -7.17 4.81
N ILE A 86 -26.28 -7.44 5.66
CA ILE A 86 -25.05 -8.15 5.30
C ILE A 86 -24.88 -9.49 6.01
N THR A 87 -25.92 -9.99 6.69
CA THR A 87 -25.91 -11.34 7.26
C THR A 87 -25.91 -12.35 6.11
N PRO A 88 -24.94 -13.26 6.02
CA PRO A 88 -24.87 -14.24 4.94
C PRO A 88 -25.86 -15.39 5.14
N SER A 89 -26.10 -16.14 4.06
CA SER A 89 -26.82 -17.42 4.09
C SER A 89 -26.17 -18.46 5.01
N GLY A 90 -26.99 -19.35 5.60
CA GLY A 90 -26.53 -20.36 6.55
C GLY A 90 -25.40 -21.28 6.02
N TRP A 91 -25.44 -21.65 4.74
CA TRP A 91 -24.41 -22.50 4.13
C TRP A 91 -23.01 -21.87 4.17
N THR A 92 -22.93 -20.54 4.19
CA THR A 92 -21.67 -19.79 4.19
C THR A 92 -20.84 -20.08 5.44
N PHE A 93 -21.49 -20.39 6.57
CA PHE A 93 -20.82 -20.72 7.84
C PHE A 93 -20.11 -22.08 7.83
N SER A 94 -20.31 -22.93 6.82
CA SER A 94 -19.53 -24.16 6.62
C SER A 94 -18.02 -23.90 6.42
N ILE A 95 -17.63 -22.65 6.14
CA ILE A 95 -16.23 -22.22 6.12
C ILE A 95 -15.51 -22.49 7.44
N TRP A 96 -16.20 -22.53 8.58
CA TRP A 96 -15.62 -22.93 9.87
C TRP A 96 -15.09 -24.36 9.84
N SER A 97 -15.81 -25.30 9.22
CA SER A 97 -15.34 -26.68 9.04
C SER A 97 -14.07 -26.72 8.19
N ILE A 98 -14.00 -25.92 7.12
CA ILE A 98 -12.81 -25.80 6.27
C ILE A 98 -11.63 -25.25 7.10
N ILE A 99 -11.85 -24.19 7.88
CA ILE A 99 -10.84 -23.61 8.76
C ILE A 99 -10.32 -24.66 9.74
N TYR A 100 -11.19 -25.36 10.47
CA TYR A 100 -10.78 -26.36 11.45
C TYR A 100 -10.02 -27.54 10.82
N ILE A 101 -10.39 -27.98 9.61
CA ILE A 101 -9.64 -28.99 8.86
C ILE A 101 -8.22 -28.50 8.55
N PHE A 102 -8.07 -27.28 8.05
CA PHE A 102 -6.74 -26.71 7.79
C PHE A 102 -5.93 -26.56 9.09
N LEU A 103 -6.53 -26.10 10.18
CA LEU A 103 -5.85 -25.98 11.47
C LEU A 103 -5.40 -27.35 12.02
N ALA A 104 -6.24 -28.38 11.89
CA ALA A 104 -5.87 -29.75 12.24
C ALA A 104 -4.70 -30.27 11.40
N LEU A 105 -4.76 -30.07 10.07
CA LEU A 105 -3.69 -30.48 9.17
C LEU A 105 -2.37 -29.73 9.44
N ILE A 106 -2.42 -28.45 9.82
CA ILE A 106 -1.25 -27.69 10.27
C ILE A 106 -0.61 -28.36 11.48
N LEU A 107 -1.40 -28.75 12.49
CA LEU A 107 -0.88 -29.46 13.66
C LEU A 107 -0.28 -30.82 13.25
N VAL A 108 -0.97 -31.60 12.42
CA VAL A 108 -0.43 -32.88 11.90
C VAL A 108 0.92 -32.67 11.21
N TYR A 109 1.04 -31.65 10.36
CA TYR A 109 2.30 -31.31 9.69
C TYR A 109 3.40 -30.95 10.69
N ILE A 110 3.12 -30.08 11.67
CA ILE A 110 4.09 -29.66 12.68
C ILE A 110 4.53 -30.86 13.54
N PHE A 111 3.60 -31.71 14.00
CA PHE A 111 3.90 -32.89 14.79
C PHE A 111 4.64 -33.97 14.00
N SER A 112 4.38 -34.11 12.70
CA SER A 112 5.18 -34.99 11.83
C SER A 112 6.67 -34.64 11.87
N GLY A 113 7.00 -33.37 12.13
CA GLY A 113 8.37 -32.87 12.29
C GLY A 113 9.12 -33.48 13.49
N ILE A 114 8.41 -34.04 14.48
CA ILE A 114 9.02 -34.78 15.61
C ILE A 114 9.59 -36.11 15.12
N CYS A 115 8.89 -36.78 14.21
CA CYS A 115 9.27 -38.09 13.67
C CYS A 115 10.22 -37.97 12.46
N ARG A 116 10.44 -36.76 11.95
CA ARG A 116 11.27 -36.49 10.76
C ARG A 116 12.60 -35.85 11.14
N ARG A 117 13.69 -36.39 10.57
CA ARG A 117 15.07 -35.87 10.75
C ARG A 117 15.66 -35.36 9.44
N ASN A 118 16.55 -34.39 9.54
CA ASN A 118 17.42 -33.91 8.46
C ASN A 118 18.88 -33.88 8.92
N ALA A 119 19.78 -33.40 8.05
CA ALA A 119 21.22 -33.35 8.31
C ALA A 119 21.63 -32.55 9.56
N TYR A 120 20.75 -31.66 10.07
CA TYR A 120 21.04 -30.78 11.21
C TYR A 120 20.31 -31.20 12.51
N GLY A 121 19.36 -32.13 12.43
CA GLY A 121 18.58 -32.62 13.58
C GLY A 121 17.11 -32.89 13.23
N TYR A 122 16.22 -32.78 14.22
CA TYR A 122 14.79 -32.91 13.98
C TYR A 122 14.22 -31.71 13.22
N VAL A 123 13.37 -31.98 12.22
CA VAL A 123 12.85 -30.99 11.27
C VAL A 123 12.08 -29.86 11.97
N TYR A 124 11.39 -30.15 13.08
CA TYR A 124 10.67 -29.12 13.83
C TYR A 124 11.57 -28.10 14.56
N CYS A 125 12.82 -28.48 14.88
CA CYS A 125 13.77 -27.61 15.59
C CYS A 125 14.80 -26.95 14.67
N ARG A 126 15.18 -27.62 13.58
CA ARG A 126 16.35 -27.24 12.78
C ARG A 126 16.06 -27.43 11.30
N PRO A 127 15.73 -26.36 10.55
CA PRO A 127 15.44 -25.01 11.04
C PRO A 127 14.06 -24.92 11.72
N ALA A 128 13.93 -24.10 12.76
CA ALA A 128 12.65 -23.78 13.38
C ALA A 128 11.87 -22.79 12.48
N VAL A 129 11.32 -23.28 11.37
CA VAL A 129 10.55 -22.47 10.40
C VAL A 129 9.29 -21.89 11.05
N VAL A 130 8.73 -22.58 12.05
CA VAL A 130 7.60 -22.11 12.86
C VAL A 130 8.13 -21.67 14.23
N PRO A 131 8.27 -20.36 14.50
CA PRO A 131 8.89 -19.86 15.73
C PRO A 131 7.93 -19.90 16.93
N PHE A 132 8.44 -19.76 18.16
CA PHE A 132 7.63 -19.71 19.39
C PHE A 132 6.48 -18.71 19.36
N GLY A 133 6.70 -17.53 18.78
CA GLY A 133 5.66 -16.50 18.63
C GLY A 133 4.44 -16.99 17.86
N PHE A 134 4.61 -17.92 16.91
CA PHE A 134 3.51 -18.56 16.20
C PHE A 134 2.62 -19.36 17.15
N PHE A 135 3.21 -20.24 17.96
CA PHE A 135 2.46 -21.07 18.92
C PHE A 135 1.81 -20.24 20.03
N GLY A 136 2.50 -19.19 20.51
CA GLY A 136 1.90 -18.24 21.46
C GLY A 136 0.68 -17.53 20.88
N SER A 137 0.78 -17.04 19.64
CA SER A 137 -0.34 -16.40 18.93
C SER A 137 -1.48 -17.38 18.67
N TRP A 138 -1.16 -18.63 18.35
CA TRP A 138 -2.12 -19.72 18.14
C TRP A 138 -2.93 -20.01 19.40
N CYS A 139 -2.26 -20.24 20.53
CA CYS A 139 -2.93 -20.51 21.79
C CYS A 139 -3.83 -19.34 22.19
N LEU A 140 -3.32 -18.11 22.11
CA LEU A 140 -4.10 -16.91 22.41
C LEU A 140 -5.33 -16.79 21.49
N ASN A 141 -5.14 -16.98 20.18
CA ASN A 141 -6.22 -16.92 19.20
C ASN A 141 -7.35 -17.90 19.51
N LEU A 142 -7.01 -19.16 19.77
CA LEU A 142 -8.00 -20.19 20.02
C LEU A 142 -8.67 -20.03 21.39
N SER A 143 -7.95 -19.56 22.41
CA SER A 143 -8.57 -19.16 23.69
C SER A 143 -9.56 -18.00 23.51
N LEU A 144 -9.21 -17.00 22.70
CA LEU A 144 -10.13 -15.92 22.34
C LEU A 144 -11.33 -16.45 21.53
N ASN A 145 -11.13 -17.43 20.65
CA ASN A 145 -12.23 -18.06 19.90
C ASN A 145 -13.24 -18.73 20.85
N VAL A 146 -12.77 -19.50 21.84
CA VAL A 146 -13.65 -20.07 22.87
C VAL A 146 -14.36 -18.97 23.66
N GLY A 147 -13.64 -17.93 24.10
CA GLY A 147 -14.24 -16.80 24.79
C GLY A 147 -15.31 -16.08 23.96
N TRP A 148 -15.08 -15.93 22.65
CA TRP A 148 -16.06 -15.36 21.71
C TRP A 148 -17.34 -16.18 21.66
N LEU A 149 -17.27 -17.52 21.65
CA LEU A 149 -18.46 -18.38 21.63
C LEU A 149 -19.37 -18.11 22.84
N PHE A 150 -18.79 -17.97 24.04
CA PHE A 150 -19.55 -17.63 25.24
C PHE A 150 -20.17 -16.23 25.17
N LEU A 151 -19.42 -15.23 24.69
CA LEU A 151 -19.94 -13.87 24.55
C LEU A 151 -21.07 -13.78 23.52
N TRP A 152 -20.94 -14.51 22.42
CA TRP A 152 -21.94 -14.62 21.36
C TRP A 152 -23.24 -15.26 21.88
N ASP A 153 -23.14 -16.42 22.56
CA ASP A 153 -24.27 -17.10 23.20
C ASP A 153 -25.05 -16.19 24.18
N ARG A 154 -24.32 -15.33 24.92
CA ARG A 154 -24.90 -14.39 25.89
C ARG A 154 -25.35 -13.06 25.31
N ARG A 155 -25.37 -12.92 23.98
CA ARG A 155 -25.76 -11.70 23.25
C ARG A 155 -24.96 -10.45 23.64
N SER A 156 -23.72 -10.62 24.11
CA SER A 156 -22.82 -9.51 24.42
C SER A 156 -22.11 -9.03 23.15
N MET A 157 -22.85 -8.35 22.26
CA MET A 157 -22.40 -8.06 20.89
C MET A 157 -21.16 -7.17 20.82
N ILE A 158 -21.08 -6.14 21.66
CA ILE A 158 -19.90 -5.27 21.79
C ILE A 158 -18.67 -6.06 22.25
N ALA A 159 -18.80 -6.90 23.28
CA ALA A 159 -17.67 -7.70 23.76
C ALA A 159 -17.26 -8.76 22.74
N ALA A 160 -18.24 -9.40 22.08
CA ALA A 160 -18.00 -10.34 20.99
C ALA A 160 -17.27 -9.66 19.82
N LEU A 161 -17.56 -8.39 19.52
CA LEU A 161 -16.88 -7.61 18.49
C LEU A 161 -15.41 -7.40 18.84
N ILE A 162 -15.12 -7.00 20.07
CA ILE A 162 -13.74 -6.85 20.57
C ILE A 162 -12.98 -8.17 20.43
N PHE A 163 -13.60 -9.29 20.81
CA PHE A 163 -12.97 -10.60 20.69
C PHE A 163 -12.70 -10.99 19.23
N LEU A 164 -13.63 -10.74 18.30
CA LEU A 164 -13.39 -10.98 16.87
C LEU A 164 -12.22 -10.15 16.31
N ILE A 165 -12.10 -8.88 16.72
CA ILE A 165 -10.95 -8.03 16.36
C ILE A 165 -9.65 -8.67 16.88
N LEU A 166 -9.61 -9.09 18.14
CA LEU A 166 -8.43 -9.73 18.73
C LEU A 166 -8.10 -11.08 18.05
N ILE A 167 -9.10 -11.86 17.65
CA ILE A 167 -8.92 -13.10 16.88
C ILE A 167 -8.32 -12.77 15.50
N ALA A 168 -8.82 -11.77 14.79
CA ALA A 168 -8.26 -11.35 13.50
C ALA A 168 -6.80 -10.89 13.64
N LEU A 169 -6.47 -10.08 14.65
CA LEU A 169 -5.12 -9.60 14.92
C LEU A 169 -4.13 -10.72 15.26
N THR A 170 -4.56 -11.70 16.06
CA THR A 170 -3.73 -12.86 16.40
C THR A 170 -3.54 -13.79 15.19
N ASN A 171 -4.53 -13.92 14.31
CA ASN A 171 -4.37 -14.58 13.01
C ASN A 171 -3.32 -13.90 12.13
N TYR A 172 -3.35 -12.57 12.02
CA TYR A 172 -2.31 -11.82 11.30
C TYR A 172 -0.93 -11.98 11.93
N SER A 173 -0.86 -12.07 13.26
CA SER A 173 0.38 -12.34 14.00
C SER A 173 0.97 -13.72 13.64
N MET A 174 0.13 -14.76 13.53
CA MET A 174 0.55 -16.07 13.06
C MET A 174 1.07 -16.06 11.63
N ILE A 175 0.40 -15.33 10.71
CA ILE A 175 0.88 -15.15 9.33
C ILE A 175 2.24 -14.42 9.32
N PHE A 176 2.39 -13.39 10.14
CA PHE A 176 3.65 -12.65 10.29
C PHE A 176 4.80 -13.57 10.73
N PHE A 177 4.61 -14.34 11.80
CA PHE A 177 5.63 -15.28 12.28
C PHE A 177 5.96 -16.37 11.25
N SER A 178 4.95 -16.85 10.53
CA SER A 178 5.13 -17.80 9.43
C SER A 178 5.94 -17.22 8.27
N CYS A 179 5.67 -15.96 7.88
CA CYS A 179 6.45 -15.24 6.86
C CYS A 179 7.88 -14.95 7.33
N TYR A 180 8.08 -14.60 8.60
CA TYR A 180 9.39 -14.39 9.20
C TYR A 180 10.23 -15.68 9.15
N GLY A 181 9.63 -16.83 9.44
CA GLY A 181 10.27 -18.13 9.30
C GLY A 181 10.75 -18.41 7.86
N LEU A 182 9.88 -18.17 6.86
CA LEU A 182 10.27 -18.33 5.45
C LEU A 182 11.30 -17.30 4.99
N LYS A 183 11.32 -16.08 5.53
CA LYS A 183 12.36 -15.10 5.21
C LYS A 183 13.75 -15.64 5.61
N ASN A 184 13.86 -16.27 6.76
CA ASN A 184 15.13 -16.76 7.29
C ASN A 184 15.56 -18.10 6.67
N TYR A 185 14.60 -19.01 6.43
CA TYR A 185 14.91 -20.39 6.04
C TYR A 185 14.39 -20.80 4.65
N GLY A 186 13.68 -19.91 3.94
CA GLY A 186 13.02 -20.21 2.68
C GLY A 186 13.98 -20.60 1.55
N ALA A 187 15.17 -19.98 1.49
CA ALA A 187 16.20 -20.34 0.51
C ALA A 187 16.73 -21.76 0.74
N TRP A 188 16.96 -22.12 2.01
CA TRP A 188 17.38 -23.45 2.41
C TRP A 188 16.31 -24.50 2.10
N LEU A 189 15.04 -24.21 2.44
CA LEU A 189 13.92 -25.09 2.11
C LEU A 189 13.78 -25.26 0.59
N ASN A 190 13.95 -24.19 -0.19
CA ASN A 190 13.88 -24.28 -1.65
C ASN A 190 14.96 -25.19 -2.27
N LYS A 191 16.14 -25.23 -1.65
CA LYS A 191 17.27 -26.06 -2.13
C LYS A 191 17.13 -27.52 -1.70
N TYR A 192 16.82 -27.76 -0.43
CA TYR A 192 16.91 -29.09 0.18
C TYR A 192 15.57 -29.74 0.52
N HIS A 193 14.49 -28.95 0.68
CA HIS A 193 13.21 -29.39 1.23
C HIS A 193 12.01 -28.73 0.52
N LYS A 194 11.93 -28.89 -0.81
CA LYS A 194 10.91 -28.22 -1.64
C LYS A 194 9.47 -28.57 -1.27
N VAL A 195 9.24 -29.82 -0.84
CA VAL A 195 7.91 -30.28 -0.39
C VAL A 195 7.51 -29.54 0.90
N ASP A 196 8.43 -29.38 1.85
CA ASP A 196 8.16 -28.64 3.09
C ASP A 196 7.92 -27.16 2.83
N LEU A 197 8.65 -26.56 1.87
CA LEU A 197 8.38 -25.19 1.42
C LEU A 197 6.96 -25.04 0.84
N TRP A 198 6.53 -26.02 0.05
CA TRP A 198 5.21 -26.02 -0.56
C TRP A 198 4.12 -26.22 0.49
N LEU A 199 4.27 -27.19 1.40
CA LEU A 199 3.35 -27.43 2.51
C LEU A 199 3.26 -26.21 3.44
N HIS A 200 4.38 -25.54 3.74
CA HIS A 200 4.35 -24.32 4.54
C HIS A 200 3.52 -23.20 3.89
N ARG A 201 3.64 -23.03 2.56
CA ARG A 201 2.87 -22.02 1.81
C ARG A 201 1.39 -22.39 1.70
N VAL A 202 1.09 -23.60 1.25
CA VAL A 202 -0.28 -24.04 0.96
C VAL A 202 -1.05 -24.36 2.23
N LEU A 203 -0.43 -25.04 3.17
CA LEU A 203 -1.11 -25.50 4.37
C LEU A 203 -1.08 -24.46 5.48
N ILE A 204 0.10 -24.00 5.89
CA ILE A 204 0.23 -23.06 7.02
C ILE A 204 -0.23 -21.66 6.62
N GLN A 205 0.42 -21.03 5.63
CA GLN A 205 0.14 -19.63 5.31
C GLN A 205 -1.28 -19.44 4.76
N ASN A 206 -1.70 -20.25 3.79
CA ASN A 206 -3.06 -20.12 3.25
C ASN A 206 -4.11 -20.64 4.26
N GLY A 207 -3.88 -21.75 4.98
CA GLY A 207 -4.84 -22.21 6.00
C GLY A 207 -5.18 -21.13 7.05
N ILE A 208 -4.15 -20.44 7.56
CA ILE A 208 -4.35 -19.34 8.51
C ILE A 208 -4.93 -18.10 7.82
N ALA A 209 -4.58 -17.84 6.55
CA ALA A 209 -5.15 -16.73 5.81
C ALA A 209 -6.66 -16.88 5.55
N ILE A 210 -7.18 -18.11 5.39
CA ILE A 210 -8.65 -18.35 5.37
C ILE A 210 -9.24 -17.84 6.67
N TYR A 211 -8.68 -18.28 7.80
CA TYR A 211 -9.18 -17.94 9.12
C TYR A 211 -9.09 -16.44 9.42
N ALA A 212 -7.95 -15.81 9.08
CA ALA A 212 -7.75 -14.37 9.20
C ALA A 212 -8.78 -13.57 8.39
N THR A 213 -9.00 -13.98 7.14
CA THR A 213 -9.93 -13.30 6.24
C THR A 213 -11.36 -13.45 6.73
N TRP A 214 -11.77 -14.67 7.11
CA TRP A 214 -13.11 -14.92 7.62
C TRP A 214 -13.40 -14.15 8.90
N THR A 215 -12.47 -14.13 9.86
CA THR A 215 -12.65 -13.39 11.12
C THR A 215 -12.67 -11.88 10.94
N THR A 216 -11.98 -11.35 9.92
CA THR A 216 -12.09 -9.94 9.53
C THR A 216 -13.47 -9.62 8.98
N ILE A 217 -14.04 -10.49 8.15
CA ILE A 217 -15.40 -10.31 7.61
C ILE A 217 -16.45 -10.47 8.72
N ALA A 218 -16.30 -11.48 9.59
CA ALA A 218 -17.18 -11.69 10.74
C ALA A 218 -17.15 -10.49 11.70
N THR A 219 -16.00 -9.84 11.87
CA THR A 219 -15.87 -8.59 12.62
C THR A 219 -16.76 -7.50 12.03
N LEU A 220 -16.79 -7.35 10.70
CA LEU A 220 -17.61 -6.34 10.03
C LEU A 220 -19.10 -6.66 10.09
N VAL A 221 -19.48 -7.95 9.99
CA VAL A 221 -20.86 -8.37 10.21
C VAL A 221 -21.30 -8.08 11.65
N ASN A 222 -20.46 -8.40 12.64
CA ASN A 222 -20.78 -8.10 14.03
C ASN A 222 -20.77 -6.60 14.34
N LEU A 223 -19.92 -5.82 13.66
CA LEU A 223 -19.97 -4.36 13.73
C LEU A 223 -21.30 -3.83 13.18
N ALA A 224 -21.81 -4.39 12.08
CA ALA A 224 -23.13 -4.01 11.57
C ALA A 224 -24.23 -4.33 12.58
N ILE A 225 -24.17 -5.47 13.27
CA ILE A 225 -25.10 -5.82 14.36
C ILE A 225 -25.03 -4.77 15.48
N VAL A 226 -23.83 -4.44 15.97
CA VAL A 226 -23.67 -3.42 17.04
C VAL A 226 -24.19 -2.05 16.59
N LEU A 227 -23.92 -1.66 15.35
CA LEU A 227 -24.39 -0.37 14.82
C LEU A 227 -25.93 -0.32 14.72
N ASP A 228 -26.54 -1.39 14.23
CA ASP A 228 -27.99 -1.50 14.04
C ASP A 228 -28.73 -1.61 15.39
N TYR A 229 -28.36 -2.60 16.20
CA TYR A 229 -29.09 -2.96 17.41
C TYR A 229 -28.68 -2.20 18.67
N ASP A 230 -27.40 -1.83 18.82
CA ASP A 230 -26.91 -1.16 20.05
C ASP A 230 -26.73 0.36 19.86
N ALA A 231 -26.38 0.82 18.65
CA ALA A 231 -26.08 2.23 18.35
C ALA A 231 -27.21 2.96 17.60
N ASN A 232 -28.34 2.29 17.32
CA ASN A 232 -29.53 2.85 16.68
C ASN A 232 -29.24 3.51 15.31
N VAL A 233 -28.25 3.01 14.58
CA VAL A 233 -27.97 3.35 13.19
C VAL A 233 -28.90 2.53 12.30
N SER A 234 -29.42 3.08 11.20
CA SER A 234 -30.28 2.30 10.30
C SER A 234 -29.53 1.05 9.78
N SER A 235 -30.22 -0.09 9.69
CA SER A 235 -29.64 -1.34 9.15
C SER A 235 -28.98 -1.13 7.77
N ASP A 236 -29.57 -0.27 6.95
CA ASP A 236 -29.01 0.08 5.65
C ASP A 236 -27.69 0.85 5.74
N ASP A 237 -27.60 1.85 6.62
CA ASP A 237 -26.38 2.66 6.78
C ASP A 237 -25.28 1.89 7.51
N ALA A 238 -25.63 1.06 8.51
CA ALA A 238 -24.71 0.16 9.19
C ALA A 238 -24.05 -0.82 8.19
N ALA A 239 -24.86 -1.44 7.33
CA ALA A 239 -24.37 -2.31 6.27
C ALA A 239 -23.50 -1.57 5.25
N THR A 240 -23.93 -0.39 4.79
CA THR A 240 -23.14 0.42 3.85
C THR A 240 -21.78 0.81 4.45
N ALA A 241 -21.73 1.18 5.73
CA ALA A 241 -20.49 1.49 6.43
C ALA A 241 -19.55 0.29 6.49
N CYS A 242 -20.07 -0.90 6.85
CA CYS A 242 -19.28 -2.12 6.94
C CYS A 242 -18.78 -2.62 5.57
N LEU A 243 -19.60 -2.52 4.51
CA LEU A 243 -19.17 -2.84 3.14
C LEU A 243 -18.13 -1.85 2.61
N SER A 244 -18.27 -0.57 2.96
CA SER A 244 -17.26 0.46 2.64
C SER A 244 -15.94 0.16 3.35
N LEU A 245 -15.98 -0.23 4.62
CA LEU A 245 -14.80 -0.62 5.38
C LEU A 245 -14.14 -1.88 4.80
N LEU A 246 -14.93 -2.89 4.41
CA LEU A 246 -14.41 -4.07 3.71
C LEU A 246 -13.71 -3.69 2.40
N THR A 247 -14.31 -2.78 1.62
CA THR A 247 -13.74 -2.28 0.37
C THR A 247 -12.38 -1.62 0.59
N ILE A 248 -12.29 -0.75 1.61
CA ILE A 248 -11.02 -0.11 2.01
C ILE A 248 -9.98 -1.15 2.39
N VAL A 249 -10.34 -2.12 3.25
CA VAL A 249 -9.42 -3.18 3.70
C VAL A 249 -8.90 -4.00 2.52
N LEU A 250 -9.76 -4.38 1.58
CA LEU A 250 -9.38 -5.15 0.39
C LEU A 250 -8.46 -4.36 -0.55
N LEU A 251 -8.75 -3.10 -0.80
CA LEU A 251 -7.94 -2.24 -1.68
C LEU A 251 -6.57 -1.95 -1.09
N VAL A 252 -6.52 -1.61 0.20
CA VAL A 252 -5.25 -1.41 0.92
C VAL A 252 -4.45 -2.70 0.95
N TRP A 253 -5.08 -3.84 1.24
CA TRP A 253 -4.41 -5.15 1.22
C TRP A 253 -3.86 -5.48 -0.16
N PHE A 254 -4.66 -5.36 -1.23
CA PHE A 254 -4.25 -5.63 -2.61
C PHE A 254 -3.01 -4.81 -2.99
N VAL A 255 -2.97 -3.54 -2.58
CA VAL A 255 -1.81 -2.67 -2.81
C VAL A 255 -0.60 -3.16 -2.01
N LEU A 256 -0.74 -3.40 -0.70
CA LEU A 256 0.35 -3.84 0.17
C LEU A 256 0.96 -5.18 -0.26
N GLU A 257 0.12 -6.17 -0.59
CA GLU A 257 0.56 -7.52 -0.97
C GLU A 257 1.25 -7.57 -2.34
N ASN A 258 0.97 -6.59 -3.21
CA ASN A 258 1.58 -6.50 -4.54
C ASN A 258 2.82 -5.61 -4.53
N SER A 259 3.14 -4.97 -3.40
CA SER A 259 4.23 -4.03 -3.27
C SER A 259 5.17 -4.34 -2.10
N VAL A 260 4.92 -3.79 -0.92
CA VAL A 260 5.78 -3.83 0.27
C VAL A 260 5.91 -5.26 0.78
N LEU A 261 4.79 -5.98 0.85
CA LEU A 261 4.72 -7.32 1.41
C LEU A 261 4.96 -8.40 0.36
N GLU A 262 5.12 -8.04 -0.92
CA GLU A 262 5.18 -8.93 -2.09
C GLU A 262 6.05 -10.16 -1.87
N ARG A 263 7.31 -9.97 -1.46
CA ARG A 263 8.26 -11.07 -1.29
C ARG A 263 7.86 -12.05 -0.19
N HIS A 264 7.12 -11.57 0.80
CA HIS A 264 6.72 -12.34 1.98
C HIS A 264 5.39 -13.08 1.76
N VAL A 265 4.42 -12.43 1.11
CA VAL A 265 3.04 -12.94 0.96
C VAL A 265 2.71 -13.38 -0.47
N ARG A 266 3.70 -13.48 -1.38
CA ARG A 266 3.50 -13.84 -2.80
C ARG A 266 2.55 -15.02 -3.02
N PHE A 267 2.65 -16.05 -2.19
CA PHE A 267 1.90 -17.30 -2.33
C PHE A 267 0.69 -17.41 -1.40
N ILE A 268 0.32 -16.33 -0.69
CA ILE A 268 -0.93 -16.25 0.06
C ILE A 268 -2.00 -15.75 -0.90
N LEU A 269 -2.80 -16.66 -1.45
CA LEU A 269 -3.78 -16.37 -2.51
C LEU A 269 -5.22 -16.55 -2.06
N ILE A 270 -5.45 -17.33 -1.01
CA ILE A 270 -6.77 -17.77 -0.56
C ILE A 270 -7.65 -16.67 0.04
N ILE A 271 -7.07 -15.48 0.28
CA ILE A 271 -7.78 -14.30 0.80
C ILE A 271 -8.96 -13.96 -0.11
N TYR A 272 -8.75 -13.85 -1.43
CA TYR A 272 -9.83 -13.50 -2.35
C TYR A 272 -10.90 -14.58 -2.48
N PRO A 273 -10.57 -15.88 -2.61
CA PRO A 273 -11.57 -16.95 -2.52
C PRO A 273 -12.43 -16.89 -1.25
N ALA A 274 -11.84 -16.60 -0.07
CA ALA A 274 -12.60 -16.47 1.17
C ALA A 274 -13.54 -15.25 1.18
N VAL A 275 -13.09 -14.12 0.61
CA VAL A 275 -13.93 -12.92 0.43
C VAL A 275 -15.08 -13.19 -0.55
N ILE A 276 -14.79 -13.84 -1.68
CA ILE A 276 -15.77 -14.24 -2.68
C ILE A 276 -16.80 -15.17 -2.06
N TRP A 277 -16.37 -16.15 -1.26
CA TRP A 277 -17.25 -17.06 -0.52
C TRP A 277 -18.21 -16.30 0.39
N ALA A 278 -17.69 -15.38 1.21
CA ALA A 278 -18.50 -14.60 2.13
C ALA A 278 -19.50 -13.70 1.40
N LEU A 279 -19.04 -12.93 0.41
CA LEU A 279 -19.89 -12.03 -0.38
C LEU A 279 -20.94 -12.79 -1.20
N THR A 280 -20.62 -13.99 -1.70
CA THR A 280 -21.60 -14.88 -2.34
C THR A 280 -22.67 -15.32 -1.34
N GLY A 281 -22.28 -15.60 -0.09
CA GLY A 281 -23.22 -15.85 0.99
C GLY A 281 -24.17 -14.70 1.28
N VAL A 282 -23.65 -13.47 1.32
CA VAL A 282 -24.45 -12.26 1.50
C VAL A 282 -25.37 -12.03 0.29
N TYR A 283 -24.84 -12.17 -0.92
CA TYR A 283 -25.57 -12.01 -2.17
C TYR A 283 -26.74 -13.00 -2.25
N THR A 284 -26.50 -14.29 -1.99
CA THR A 284 -27.52 -15.33 -2.10
C THR A 284 -28.63 -15.21 -1.06
N LYS A 285 -28.38 -14.62 0.11
CA LYS A 285 -29.42 -14.38 1.12
C LYS A 285 -30.21 -13.09 0.87
N ASN A 286 -29.55 -12.02 0.45
CA ASN A 286 -30.13 -10.67 0.51
C ASN A 286 -30.45 -10.05 -0.85
N TYR A 287 -29.90 -10.55 -1.97
CA TYR A 287 -30.05 -9.90 -3.27
C TYR A 287 -31.43 -10.15 -3.90
N ASN A 288 -32.19 -9.09 -4.14
CA ASN A 288 -33.46 -9.15 -4.88
C ASN A 288 -33.27 -8.62 -6.31
N THR A 289 -33.48 -9.47 -7.31
CA THR A 289 -33.34 -9.10 -8.74
C THR A 289 -34.46 -8.18 -9.22
N ALA A 290 -35.65 -8.23 -8.62
CA ALA A 290 -36.80 -7.42 -9.03
C ALA A 290 -36.73 -5.98 -8.46
N ALA A 291 -36.06 -5.79 -7.34
CA ALA A 291 -35.91 -4.50 -6.66
C ALA A 291 -34.59 -4.46 -5.88
N PRO A 292 -33.44 -4.26 -6.55
CA PRO A 292 -32.15 -4.28 -5.88
C PRO A 292 -32.00 -3.07 -4.96
N THR A 293 -31.73 -3.32 -3.67
CA THR A 293 -31.43 -2.24 -2.71
C THR A 293 -30.01 -1.68 -2.91
N ARG A 294 -29.72 -0.53 -2.30
CA ARG A 294 -28.36 0.07 -2.27
C ARG A 294 -27.29 -0.95 -1.89
N ASN A 295 -27.52 -1.68 -0.78
CA ASN A 295 -26.57 -2.67 -0.27
C ASN A 295 -26.51 -3.93 -1.15
N ASN A 296 -27.60 -4.30 -1.83
CA ASN A 296 -27.57 -5.38 -2.83
C ASN A 296 -26.62 -5.05 -3.97
N VAL A 297 -26.73 -3.84 -4.55
CA VAL A 297 -25.84 -3.38 -5.62
C VAL A 297 -24.40 -3.30 -5.12
N PHE A 298 -24.17 -2.77 -3.92
CA PHE A 298 -22.83 -2.69 -3.33
C PHE A 298 -22.20 -4.08 -3.18
N VAL A 299 -22.91 -5.05 -2.58
CA VAL A 299 -22.40 -6.43 -2.44
C VAL A 299 -22.05 -7.05 -3.80
N ALA A 300 -22.89 -6.85 -4.83
CA ALA A 300 -22.63 -7.36 -6.17
C ALA A 300 -21.37 -6.72 -6.80
N VAL A 301 -21.21 -5.40 -6.68
CA VAL A 301 -20.02 -4.68 -7.17
C VAL A 301 -18.76 -5.11 -6.42
N LEU A 302 -18.83 -5.25 -5.09
CA LEU A 302 -17.69 -5.67 -4.28
C LEU A 302 -17.31 -7.12 -4.55
N LEU A 303 -18.28 -8.00 -4.80
CA LEU A 303 -18.05 -9.37 -5.24
C LEU A 303 -17.35 -9.41 -6.60
N ALA A 304 -17.83 -8.64 -7.58
CA ALA A 304 -17.18 -8.52 -8.88
C ALA A 304 -15.74 -7.99 -8.76
N MET A 305 -15.53 -6.98 -7.91
CA MET A 305 -14.21 -6.43 -7.62
C MET A 305 -13.28 -7.48 -7.01
N ALA A 306 -13.76 -8.27 -6.04
CA ALA A 306 -13.00 -9.36 -5.42
C ALA A 306 -12.60 -10.44 -6.45
N CYS A 307 -13.49 -10.79 -7.38
CA CYS A 307 -13.20 -11.70 -8.49
C CYS A 307 -12.11 -11.15 -9.42
N VAL A 308 -12.21 -9.87 -9.82
CA VAL A 308 -11.20 -9.22 -10.67
C VAL A 308 -9.84 -9.17 -9.95
N MET A 309 -9.81 -8.79 -8.68
CA MET A 309 -8.60 -8.79 -7.86
C MET A 309 -7.98 -10.18 -7.76
N PHE A 310 -8.79 -11.23 -7.59
CA PHE A 310 -8.29 -12.60 -7.54
C PHE A 310 -7.58 -12.98 -8.84
N VAL A 311 -8.22 -12.74 -9.99
CA VAL A 311 -7.65 -13.02 -11.31
C VAL A 311 -6.35 -12.25 -11.52
N LEU A 312 -6.36 -10.93 -11.26
CA LEU A 312 -5.18 -10.08 -11.35
C LEU A 312 -4.05 -10.60 -10.44
N ARG A 313 -4.38 -11.02 -9.23
CA ARG A 313 -3.40 -11.56 -8.28
C ARG A 313 -2.76 -12.84 -8.80
N VAL A 314 -3.55 -13.78 -9.32
CA VAL A 314 -3.04 -15.02 -9.92
C VAL A 314 -2.12 -14.72 -11.11
N LEU A 315 -2.52 -13.82 -12.00
CA LEU A 315 -1.72 -13.40 -13.14
C LEU A 315 -0.40 -12.73 -12.71
N LEU A 316 -0.45 -11.78 -11.77
CA LEU A 316 0.72 -11.08 -11.27
C LEU A 316 1.71 -12.03 -10.57
N VAL A 317 1.22 -12.93 -9.73
CA VAL A 317 2.06 -13.91 -9.04
C VAL A 317 2.69 -14.88 -10.02
N THR A 318 1.94 -15.35 -11.02
CA THR A 318 2.46 -16.22 -12.08
C THR A 318 3.54 -15.51 -12.90
N TRP A 319 3.25 -14.29 -13.38
CA TRP A 319 4.20 -13.49 -14.14
C TRP A 319 5.48 -13.19 -13.34
N ARG A 320 5.34 -12.79 -12.07
CA ARG A 320 6.50 -12.53 -11.18
C ARG A 320 7.28 -13.80 -10.89
N GLN A 321 6.63 -14.94 -10.74
CA GLN A 321 7.32 -16.19 -10.50
C GLN A 321 8.10 -16.66 -11.74
N ILE A 322 7.60 -16.40 -12.95
CA ILE A 322 8.32 -16.68 -14.20
C ILE A 322 9.51 -15.72 -14.38
N LYS A 323 9.30 -14.41 -14.17
CA LYS A 323 10.33 -13.38 -14.46
C LYS A 323 11.33 -13.17 -13.33
N LYS A 324 10.89 -13.30 -12.07
CA LYS A 324 11.66 -13.03 -10.84
C LYS A 324 11.35 -14.09 -9.77
N PRO A 325 11.66 -15.38 -10.01
CA PRO A 325 11.39 -16.45 -9.06
C PRO A 325 12.06 -16.18 -7.71
N LEU A 326 11.32 -16.43 -6.61
CA LEU A 326 11.93 -16.34 -5.28
C LEU A 326 13.10 -17.32 -5.16
N TYR A 327 14.18 -16.87 -4.53
CA TYR A 327 15.35 -17.67 -4.15
C TYR A 327 16.30 -18.10 -5.29
N ARG A 328 16.16 -17.56 -6.52
CA ARG A 328 17.05 -17.88 -7.65
C ARG A 328 18.48 -17.35 -7.48
N ASP A 329 18.66 -16.24 -6.77
CA ASP A 329 19.96 -15.54 -6.64
C ASP A 329 20.68 -15.84 -5.31
N MET A 330 20.14 -16.72 -4.46
CA MET A 330 20.72 -17.03 -3.14
C MET A 330 21.56 -18.32 -3.16
N VAL A 331 22.49 -18.40 -4.12
CA VAL A 331 23.66 -19.28 -4.00
C VAL A 331 24.66 -18.54 -3.12
N PRO A 332 25.07 -19.06 -1.94
CA PRO A 332 26.10 -18.42 -1.15
C PRO A 332 27.39 -18.33 -1.96
N CYS A 333 27.91 -17.12 -2.11
CA CYS A 333 29.30 -16.87 -2.44
C CYS A 333 30.17 -17.49 -1.36
N LEU A 334 30.58 -18.74 -1.56
CA LEU A 334 31.79 -19.31 -0.99
C LEU A 334 32.47 -19.98 -2.16
N VAL A 335 33.38 -19.24 -2.80
CA VAL A 335 34.59 -19.68 -3.51
C VAL A 335 35.05 -18.49 -4.38
N ASP A 336 36.32 -18.14 -4.16
CA ASP A 336 37.24 -17.32 -4.94
C ASP A 336 37.02 -15.81 -5.03
N SER A 337 37.63 -15.11 -4.08
CA SER A 337 38.17 -13.76 -4.27
C SER A 337 39.69 -13.83 -4.27
N ASN A 338 40.25 -14.19 -5.42
CA ASN A 338 41.62 -13.88 -5.82
C ASN A 338 41.59 -13.46 -7.29
N SER A 339 41.35 -12.18 -7.54
CA SER A 339 41.94 -11.49 -8.69
C SER A 339 41.93 -9.98 -8.42
N SER A 340 43.14 -9.42 -8.41
CA SER A 340 43.47 -8.02 -8.25
C SER A 340 42.97 -7.21 -9.46
N SER A 341 42.11 -6.23 -9.21
CA SER A 341 41.62 -5.26 -10.20
C SER A 341 42.35 -3.92 -10.09
N SER A 342 43.69 -3.93 -10.13
CA SER A 342 44.51 -2.72 -10.00
C SER A 342 44.93 -2.05 -11.31
N ASP A 343 44.64 -2.64 -12.49
CA ASP A 343 45.18 -2.12 -13.77
C ASP A 343 44.14 -1.49 -14.72
N CYS A 344 42.87 -1.35 -14.32
CA CYS A 344 41.83 -0.73 -15.17
C CYS A 344 41.53 0.75 -14.82
N SER A 345 42.14 1.28 -13.75
CA SER A 345 41.85 2.62 -13.21
C SER A 345 42.74 3.73 -13.77
N LEU A 346 43.85 3.40 -14.44
CA LEU A 346 44.80 4.38 -14.99
C LEU A 346 44.53 4.78 -16.44
N ASP A 347 43.89 3.92 -17.24
CA ASP A 347 43.56 4.24 -18.65
C ASP A 347 42.23 4.99 -18.82
N LEU A 348 41.29 4.86 -17.87
CA LEU A 348 40.05 5.63 -17.84
C LEU A 348 40.26 7.09 -17.40
N GLN A 349 41.30 7.36 -16.61
CA GLN A 349 41.64 8.73 -16.21
C GLN A 349 42.38 9.53 -17.30
N LYS A 350 43.09 8.86 -18.20
CA LYS A 350 43.75 9.52 -19.34
C LYS A 350 42.78 9.87 -20.48
N LYS A 351 41.74 9.05 -20.69
CA LYS A 351 40.75 9.31 -21.76
C LYS A 351 39.76 10.44 -21.42
N ASN A 352 39.55 10.72 -20.14
CA ASN A 352 38.66 11.79 -19.66
C ASN A 352 39.32 13.18 -19.64
N LYS A 353 40.62 13.30 -19.97
CA LYS A 353 41.35 14.58 -19.95
C LYS A 353 41.43 15.28 -21.32
N GLU A 354 41.04 14.61 -22.40
CA GLU A 354 41.14 15.14 -23.78
C GLU A 354 39.80 15.57 -24.42
N GLU A 355 38.64 15.25 -23.85
CA GLU A 355 37.33 15.75 -24.35
C GLU A 355 36.87 17.07 -23.70
N GLY A 356 37.81 17.82 -23.10
CA GLY A 356 37.56 19.04 -22.32
C GLY A 356 37.30 20.33 -23.11
N THR A 357 36.97 20.29 -24.40
CA THR A 357 36.65 21.50 -25.18
C THR A 357 35.69 21.22 -26.34
N THR A 358 34.41 20.97 -26.04
CA THR A 358 33.35 21.19 -27.04
C THR A 358 32.37 22.23 -26.52
N MET A 359 32.23 23.32 -27.28
CA MET A 359 31.31 24.42 -26.98
C MET A 359 29.92 23.89 -26.58
N ALA A 360 29.35 24.45 -25.52
CA ALA A 360 28.00 24.15 -25.02
C ALA A 360 26.94 24.42 -26.11
N LYS A 361 26.65 23.41 -26.94
CA LYS A 361 25.64 23.51 -28.01
C LYS A 361 24.23 23.45 -27.42
N HIS A 362 23.36 24.34 -27.88
CA HIS A 362 21.93 24.28 -27.57
C HIS A 362 21.31 23.00 -28.15
N SER A 363 20.36 22.41 -27.42
CA SER A 363 19.51 21.36 -27.97
C SER A 363 18.25 21.99 -28.55
N TYR A 364 18.20 22.13 -29.88
CA TYR A 364 17.08 22.77 -30.58
C TYR A 364 15.73 22.11 -30.26
N GLY A 365 15.68 20.78 -30.11
CA GLY A 365 14.46 20.05 -29.73
C GLY A 365 13.96 20.43 -28.33
N ARG A 366 14.84 20.52 -27.34
CA ARG A 366 14.48 20.93 -25.97
C ARG A 366 14.05 22.39 -25.91
N LEU A 367 14.76 23.25 -26.63
CA LEU A 367 14.42 24.65 -26.75
C LEU A 367 13.00 24.81 -27.34
N ALA A 368 12.71 24.10 -28.44
CA ALA A 368 11.39 24.10 -29.06
C ALA A 368 10.31 23.63 -28.08
N THR A 369 10.54 22.54 -27.32
CA THR A 369 9.54 22.08 -26.34
C THR A 369 9.27 23.07 -25.21
N ILE A 370 10.28 23.81 -24.75
CA ILE A 370 10.11 24.85 -23.72
C ILE A 370 9.31 26.02 -24.30
N ILE A 371 9.65 26.48 -25.52
CA ILE A 371 8.92 27.57 -26.20
C ILE A 371 7.45 27.19 -26.40
N VAL A 372 7.16 25.99 -26.91
CA VAL A 372 5.78 25.50 -27.08
C VAL A 372 5.05 25.42 -25.74
N SER A 373 5.73 24.98 -24.67
CA SER A 373 5.13 24.90 -23.33
C SER A 373 4.76 26.28 -22.77
N VAL A 374 5.60 27.30 -23.01
CA VAL A 374 5.35 28.69 -22.58
C VAL A 374 4.19 29.28 -23.37
N ILE A 375 4.19 29.15 -24.70
CA ILE A 375 3.12 29.66 -25.57
C ILE A 375 1.79 28.97 -25.22
N GLY A 376 1.79 27.64 -25.12
CA GLY A 376 0.61 26.86 -24.76
C GLY A 376 0.05 27.24 -23.39
N PHE A 377 0.92 27.47 -22.39
CA PHE A 377 0.48 27.91 -21.07
C PHE A 377 -0.13 29.31 -21.10
N GLY A 378 0.46 30.24 -21.86
CA GLY A 378 -0.11 31.57 -22.09
C GLY A 378 -1.52 31.50 -22.70
N ILE A 379 -1.71 30.67 -23.73
CA ILE A 379 -3.02 30.44 -24.35
C ILE A 379 -4.00 29.85 -23.33
N SER A 380 -3.59 28.82 -22.58
CA SER A 380 -4.43 28.19 -21.56
C SER A 380 -4.86 29.19 -20.47
N LEU A 381 -3.98 30.07 -20.00
CA LEU A 381 -4.32 31.13 -19.05
C LEU A 381 -5.37 32.10 -19.62
N VAL A 382 -5.25 32.48 -20.90
CA VAL A 382 -6.26 33.33 -21.57
C VAL A 382 -7.61 32.62 -21.59
N PHE A 383 -7.67 31.36 -22.03
CA PHE A 383 -8.92 30.59 -22.07
C PHE A 383 -9.54 30.39 -20.69
N ASN A 384 -8.73 30.15 -19.64
CA ASN A 384 -9.22 30.05 -18.27
C ASN A 384 -9.74 31.41 -17.77
N GLY A 385 -9.02 32.50 -18.00
CA GLY A 385 -9.46 33.84 -17.62
C GLY A 385 -10.79 34.23 -18.29
N LEU A 386 -10.92 33.96 -19.59
CA LEU A 386 -12.15 34.17 -20.36
C LEU A 386 -13.33 33.34 -19.83
N SER A 387 -13.09 32.11 -19.36
CA SER A 387 -14.13 31.23 -18.79
C SER A 387 -14.70 31.73 -17.46
N VAL A 388 -13.90 32.45 -16.67
CA VAL A 388 -14.33 33.02 -15.38
C VAL A 388 -15.29 34.19 -15.60
N VAL A 389 -15.03 35.00 -16.62
CA VAL A 389 -15.87 36.16 -16.98
C VAL A 389 -16.99 35.83 -17.96
N GLY A 390 -16.97 34.64 -18.59
CA GLY A 390 -17.97 34.22 -19.57
C GLY A 390 -17.89 34.99 -20.89
N ILE A 391 -16.67 35.30 -21.37
CA ILE A 391 -16.44 36.07 -22.60
C ILE A 391 -15.74 35.19 -23.66
N GLY A 392 -16.05 35.40 -24.94
CA GLY A 392 -15.37 34.74 -26.05
C GLY A 392 -16.07 33.42 -26.45
N PRO A 393 -15.39 32.26 -26.43
CA PRO A 393 -16.01 30.99 -26.86
C PRO A 393 -17.04 30.44 -25.85
N TYR A 394 -17.18 31.07 -24.69
CA TYR A 394 -18.05 30.68 -23.59
C TYR A 394 -19.38 31.44 -23.62
N GLN A 395 -20.46 30.75 -23.28
CA GLN A 395 -21.82 31.31 -23.21
C GLN A 395 -22.19 31.75 -21.80
N THR A 396 -21.51 31.22 -20.78
CA THR A 396 -21.73 31.56 -19.37
C THR A 396 -20.43 31.46 -18.57
N THR A 397 -20.47 31.77 -17.28
CA THR A 397 -19.31 31.62 -16.39
C THR A 397 -19.21 30.19 -15.87
N THR A 398 -17.99 29.74 -15.57
CA THR A 398 -17.75 28.44 -14.91
C THR A 398 -18.50 28.30 -13.60
N ALA A 399 -18.64 29.40 -12.84
CA ALA A 399 -19.39 29.46 -11.59
C ALA A 399 -20.90 29.27 -11.81
N ASN A 400 -21.48 29.86 -12.85
CA ASN A 400 -22.89 29.71 -13.18
C ASN A 400 -23.23 28.24 -13.52
N VAL A 401 -22.38 27.57 -14.33
CA VAL A 401 -22.57 26.13 -14.60
C VAL A 401 -22.50 25.32 -13.31
N SER A 402 -21.51 25.60 -12.45
CA SER A 402 -21.38 24.91 -11.16
C SER A 402 -22.59 25.11 -10.24
N ALA A 403 -23.27 26.26 -10.32
CA ALA A 403 -24.48 26.53 -9.55
C ALA A 403 -25.71 25.76 -10.07
N VAL A 404 -25.76 25.46 -11.38
CA VAL A 404 -26.81 24.64 -11.99
C VAL A 404 -26.66 23.17 -11.59
N PHE A 405 -25.42 22.67 -11.57
CA PHE A 405 -25.09 21.28 -11.23
C PHE A 405 -24.60 21.12 -9.79
N ASP A 406 -25.29 21.75 -8.83
CA ASP A 406 -24.91 21.70 -7.43
C ASP A 406 -25.13 20.31 -6.83
N THR A 407 -24.19 19.85 -6.00
CA THR A 407 -24.25 18.52 -5.37
C THR A 407 -23.81 18.58 -3.92
N GLU A 408 -24.15 17.55 -3.14
CA GLU A 408 -23.68 17.42 -1.75
C GLU A 408 -22.15 17.24 -1.63
N LEU A 409 -21.43 17.05 -2.75
CA LEU A 409 -19.96 17.04 -2.82
C LEU A 409 -19.35 18.41 -3.22
N THR A 410 -20.17 19.35 -3.68
CA THR A 410 -19.71 20.65 -4.17
C THR A 410 -19.35 21.53 -2.97
N PRO A 411 -18.12 22.07 -2.87
CA PRO A 411 -17.74 22.94 -1.76
C PRO A 411 -18.31 24.36 -1.91
N SER A 412 -18.18 25.17 -0.87
CA SER A 412 -18.49 26.60 -0.93
C SER A 412 -17.61 27.36 -1.95
N GLY A 413 -18.13 28.49 -2.44
CA GLY A 413 -17.52 29.24 -3.54
C GLY A 413 -16.07 29.69 -3.26
N TRP A 414 -15.74 30.03 -2.02
CA TRP A 414 -14.38 30.47 -1.66
C TRP A 414 -13.33 29.38 -1.89
N THR A 415 -13.71 28.11 -1.86
CA THR A 415 -12.80 26.98 -2.05
C THR A 415 -12.21 26.97 -3.46
N PHE A 416 -12.93 27.48 -4.45
CA PHE A 416 -12.47 27.57 -5.84
C PHE A 416 -11.35 28.61 -6.05
N ASN A 417 -11.05 29.46 -5.06
CA ASN A 417 -9.86 30.34 -5.09
C ASN A 417 -8.53 29.56 -5.15
N ILE A 418 -8.56 28.26 -4.89
CA ILE A 418 -7.40 27.39 -5.10
C ILE A 418 -6.88 27.43 -6.55
N TRP A 419 -7.73 27.72 -7.54
CA TRP A 419 -7.29 27.91 -8.93
C TRP A 419 -6.30 29.07 -9.05
N SER A 420 -6.50 30.18 -8.34
CA SER A 420 -5.55 31.29 -8.31
C SER A 420 -4.20 30.85 -7.74
N VAL A 421 -4.22 30.08 -6.65
CA VAL A 421 -3.00 29.51 -6.04
C VAL A 421 -2.28 28.59 -7.01
N ILE A 422 -3.01 27.70 -7.70
CA ILE A 422 -2.49 26.81 -8.72
C ILE A 422 -1.83 27.61 -9.86
N TYR A 423 -2.51 28.61 -10.42
CA TYR A 423 -1.97 29.41 -11.52
C TYR A 423 -0.72 30.21 -11.13
N ILE A 424 -0.68 30.78 -9.93
CA ILE A 424 0.53 31.46 -9.41
C ILE A 424 1.70 30.48 -9.31
N TRP A 425 1.45 29.27 -8.80
CA TRP A 425 2.50 28.25 -8.62
C TRP A 425 2.99 27.70 -9.96
N LEU A 426 2.08 27.40 -10.89
CA LEU A 426 2.41 26.94 -12.24
C LEU A 426 3.12 28.03 -13.04
N THR A 427 2.76 29.29 -12.87
CA THR A 427 3.51 30.42 -13.45
C THR A 427 4.93 30.48 -12.90
N SER A 428 5.10 30.32 -11.59
CA SER A 428 6.41 30.27 -10.94
C SER A 428 7.25 29.08 -11.42
N MET A 429 6.62 27.93 -11.65
CA MET A 429 7.23 26.76 -12.27
C MET A 429 7.75 27.07 -13.68
N ILE A 430 6.93 27.71 -14.53
CA ILE A 430 7.32 28.08 -15.90
C ILE A 430 8.45 29.10 -15.89
N ILE A 431 8.41 30.12 -15.02
CA ILE A 431 9.50 31.09 -14.85
C ILE A 431 10.80 30.38 -14.47
N TYR A 432 10.76 29.41 -13.54
CA TYR A 432 11.93 28.61 -13.19
C TYR A 432 12.48 27.82 -14.39
N ILE A 433 11.62 27.16 -15.16
CA ILE A 433 12.00 26.40 -16.36
C ILE A 433 12.67 27.32 -17.39
N VAL A 434 12.07 28.49 -17.68
CA VAL A 434 12.59 29.49 -18.62
C VAL A 434 13.92 30.07 -18.15
N SER A 435 14.10 30.30 -16.85
CA SER A 435 15.39 30.75 -16.31
C SER A 435 16.53 29.77 -16.64
N GLY A 436 16.22 28.47 -16.81
CA GLY A 436 17.19 27.44 -17.20
C GLY A 436 17.77 27.63 -18.61
N LEU A 437 17.11 28.42 -19.47
CA LEU A 437 17.62 28.80 -20.80
C LEU A 437 18.82 29.76 -20.71
N PHE A 438 18.88 30.56 -19.63
CA PHE A 438 19.89 31.59 -19.43
C PHE A 438 20.98 31.18 -18.42
N ARG A 439 20.81 30.03 -17.74
CA ARG A 439 21.73 29.52 -16.72
C ARG A 439 22.59 28.37 -17.26
N LYS A 440 23.90 28.45 -17.02
CA LYS A 440 24.91 27.45 -17.44
C LYS A 440 25.59 26.79 -16.24
N ASN A 441 26.05 25.56 -16.43
CA ASN A 441 26.94 24.84 -15.52
C ASN A 441 28.16 24.29 -16.30
N GLY A 442 29.03 23.54 -15.62
CA GLY A 442 30.26 22.98 -16.22
C GLY A 442 30.04 22.01 -17.40
N TYR A 443 28.82 21.53 -17.63
CA TYR A 443 28.46 20.61 -18.72
C TYR A 443 27.58 21.24 -19.81
N GLY A 444 27.22 22.52 -19.68
CA GLY A 444 26.40 23.25 -20.65
C GLY A 444 25.22 23.99 -20.02
N TYR A 445 24.16 24.23 -20.80
CA TYR A 445 22.96 24.88 -20.29
C TYR A 445 22.16 23.95 -19.38
N LEU A 446 21.58 24.51 -18.31
CA LEU A 446 20.87 23.75 -17.27
C LEU A 446 19.68 22.93 -17.82
N TYR A 447 19.00 23.42 -18.87
CA TYR A 447 17.90 22.70 -19.51
C TYR A 447 18.35 21.49 -20.38
N CYS A 448 19.65 21.43 -20.72
CA CYS A 448 20.24 20.36 -21.52
C CYS A 448 21.00 19.33 -20.67
N SER A 449 21.82 19.80 -19.73
CA SER A 449 22.81 18.98 -19.03
C SER A 449 22.88 19.36 -17.55
N PRO A 450 22.29 18.59 -16.61
CA PRO A 450 21.45 17.42 -16.81
C PRO A 450 20.01 17.76 -17.19
N ALA A 451 19.43 16.89 -18.01
CA ALA A 451 18.05 16.91 -18.45
C ALA A 451 17.04 16.48 -17.37
N VAL A 452 16.97 17.21 -16.24
CA VAL A 452 16.14 16.79 -15.10
C VAL A 452 14.66 16.69 -15.46
N LEU A 453 14.17 17.60 -16.31
CA LEU A 453 12.85 17.50 -16.92
C LEU A 453 12.98 16.85 -18.32
N PRO A 454 12.51 15.60 -18.50
CA PRO A 454 12.60 14.90 -19.78
C PRO A 454 11.51 15.36 -20.76
N TYR A 455 11.62 14.99 -22.04
CA TYR A 455 10.60 15.29 -23.05
C TYR A 455 9.20 14.83 -22.66
N GLY A 456 9.10 13.67 -21.99
CA GLY A 456 7.82 13.16 -21.48
C GLY A 456 7.10 14.13 -20.54
N PHE A 457 7.83 14.91 -19.74
CA PHE A 457 7.25 15.96 -18.90
C PHE A 457 6.59 17.06 -19.75
N PHE A 458 7.32 17.60 -20.73
CA PHE A 458 6.82 18.68 -21.60
C PHE A 458 5.68 18.22 -22.51
N ILE A 459 5.75 16.99 -23.05
CA ILE A 459 4.66 16.42 -23.85
C ILE A 459 3.40 16.28 -22.98
N SER A 460 3.54 15.74 -21.77
CA SER A 460 2.41 15.60 -20.84
C SER A 460 1.81 16.96 -20.46
N TRP A 461 2.66 17.97 -20.23
CA TRP A 461 2.24 19.34 -19.97
C TRP A 461 1.45 19.94 -21.13
N CYS A 462 1.97 19.87 -22.36
CA CYS A 462 1.25 20.41 -23.52
C CYS A 462 -0.10 19.71 -23.77
N LEU A 463 -0.15 18.38 -23.64
CA LEU A 463 -1.42 17.64 -23.75
C LEU A 463 -2.39 18.04 -22.65
N ASN A 464 -1.91 18.18 -21.42
CA ASN A 464 -2.72 18.60 -20.28
C ASN A 464 -3.38 19.96 -20.53
N LEU A 465 -2.63 20.94 -21.07
CA LEU A 465 -3.17 22.27 -21.40
C LEU A 465 -4.28 22.19 -22.46
N CYS A 466 -4.12 21.34 -23.49
CA CYS A 466 -5.17 21.11 -24.48
C CYS A 466 -6.42 20.45 -23.86
N PHE A 467 -6.24 19.46 -22.99
CA PHE A 467 -7.37 18.81 -22.30
C PHE A 467 -8.07 19.75 -21.32
N ASN A 468 -7.34 20.64 -20.65
CA ASN A 468 -7.91 21.66 -19.79
C ASN A 468 -8.76 22.66 -20.58
N ILE A 469 -8.29 23.14 -21.74
CA ILE A 469 -9.10 23.99 -22.63
C ILE A 469 -10.33 23.23 -23.12
N GLY A 470 -10.15 21.98 -23.56
CA GLY A 470 -11.25 21.11 -23.98
C GLY A 470 -12.30 20.92 -22.89
N TRP A 471 -11.86 20.73 -21.64
CA TRP A 471 -12.74 20.64 -20.47
C TRP A 471 -13.59 21.90 -20.30
N LEU A 472 -12.98 23.09 -20.36
CA LEU A 472 -13.72 24.36 -20.21
C LEU A 472 -14.81 24.52 -21.26
N LEU A 473 -14.52 24.17 -22.51
CA LEU A 473 -15.47 24.28 -23.61
C LEU A 473 -16.66 23.35 -23.43
N VAL A 474 -16.45 22.08 -23.02
CA VAL A 474 -17.57 21.15 -22.80
C VAL A 474 -18.34 21.43 -21.51
N TRP A 475 -17.65 21.94 -20.49
CA TRP A 475 -18.24 22.37 -19.22
C TRP A 475 -19.22 23.53 -19.43
N ASP A 476 -18.82 24.56 -20.17
CA ASP A 476 -19.67 25.70 -20.54
C ASP A 476 -20.98 25.26 -21.24
N ARG A 477 -20.92 24.21 -22.06
CA ARG A 477 -22.09 23.67 -22.79
C ARG A 477 -22.96 22.72 -21.97
N GLY A 478 -22.67 22.54 -20.69
CA GLY A 478 -23.45 21.64 -19.84
C GLY A 478 -23.24 20.15 -20.16
N MET A 479 -22.19 19.78 -20.91
CA MET A 479 -21.94 18.41 -21.33
C MET A 479 -21.15 17.65 -20.24
N MET A 480 -21.85 17.15 -19.22
CA MET A 480 -21.23 16.60 -18.00
C MET A 480 -20.43 15.31 -18.24
N ILE A 481 -20.94 14.35 -19.00
CA ILE A 481 -20.19 13.12 -19.33
C ILE A 481 -18.87 13.45 -20.08
N PRO A 482 -18.87 14.24 -21.16
CA PRO A 482 -17.62 14.71 -21.77
C PRO A 482 -16.71 15.48 -20.81
N ALA A 483 -17.25 16.33 -19.95
CA ALA A 483 -16.47 17.05 -18.96
C ALA A 483 -15.75 16.09 -17.99
N LEU A 484 -16.41 15.01 -17.55
CA LEU A 484 -15.79 13.96 -16.76
C LEU A 484 -14.62 13.29 -17.51
N VAL A 485 -14.82 12.95 -18.79
CA VAL A 485 -13.77 12.33 -19.62
C VAL A 485 -12.55 13.25 -19.75
N PHE A 486 -12.75 14.54 -20.03
CA PHE A 486 -11.65 15.50 -20.11
C PHE A 486 -10.92 15.66 -18.77
N LEU A 487 -11.64 15.67 -17.64
CA LEU A 487 -11.01 15.68 -16.31
C LEU A 487 -10.17 14.43 -16.05
N ILE A 488 -10.63 13.25 -16.48
CA ILE A 488 -9.85 12.01 -16.41
C ILE A 488 -8.54 12.15 -17.23
N LEU A 489 -8.61 12.72 -18.44
CA LEU A 489 -7.41 12.95 -19.27
C LEU A 489 -6.45 13.98 -18.62
N VAL A 490 -6.98 15.02 -17.97
CA VAL A 490 -6.21 16.00 -17.20
C VAL A 490 -5.49 15.32 -16.03
N ILE A 491 -6.17 14.50 -15.21
CA ILE A 491 -5.50 13.82 -14.10
C ILE A 491 -4.45 12.81 -14.59
N CYS A 492 -4.71 12.06 -15.68
CA CYS A 492 -3.75 11.12 -16.24
C CYS A 492 -2.45 11.81 -16.69
N THR A 493 -2.58 12.95 -17.36
CA THR A 493 -1.42 13.76 -17.79
C THR A 493 -0.72 14.43 -16.60
N ASN A 494 -1.45 14.86 -15.57
CA ASN A 494 -0.88 15.37 -14.32
C ASN A 494 -0.03 14.31 -13.59
N TYR A 495 -0.56 13.11 -13.38
CA TYR A 495 0.21 12.01 -12.77
C TYR A 495 1.42 11.60 -13.64
N SER A 496 1.32 11.69 -14.97
CA SER A 496 2.44 11.46 -15.88
C SER A 496 3.56 12.49 -15.69
N MET A 497 3.22 13.76 -15.52
CA MET A 497 4.21 14.81 -15.20
C MET A 497 4.91 14.55 -13.87
N ILE A 498 4.15 14.20 -12.82
CA ILE A 498 4.71 13.80 -11.52
C ILE A 498 5.69 12.63 -11.67
N PHE A 499 5.31 11.59 -12.42
CA PHE A 499 6.18 10.46 -12.70
C PHE A 499 7.51 10.90 -13.36
N PHE A 500 7.44 11.71 -14.42
CA PHE A 500 8.63 12.14 -15.14
C PHE A 500 9.55 13.03 -14.31
N THR A 501 9.01 13.96 -13.52
CA THR A 501 9.85 14.80 -12.64
C THR A 501 10.46 14.00 -11.49
N CYS A 502 9.75 13.02 -10.94
CA CYS A 502 10.26 12.11 -9.92
C CYS A 502 11.35 11.20 -10.47
N HIS A 503 11.20 10.71 -11.70
CA HIS A 503 12.23 9.96 -12.40
C HIS A 503 13.48 10.81 -12.62
N GLY A 504 13.31 12.04 -13.10
CA GLY A 504 14.40 12.99 -13.28
C GLY A 504 15.21 13.22 -12.00
N LEU A 505 14.53 13.44 -10.87
CA LEU A 505 15.19 13.62 -9.57
C LEU A 505 15.76 12.32 -8.98
N HIS A 506 15.22 11.16 -9.33
CA HIS A 506 15.85 9.90 -8.96
C HIS A 506 17.19 9.72 -9.67
N VAL A 507 17.26 10.11 -10.94
CA VAL A 507 18.47 9.98 -11.78
C VAL A 507 19.52 11.04 -11.44
N TYR A 508 19.12 12.31 -11.31
CA TYR A 508 20.05 13.43 -11.17
C TYR A 508 20.10 14.04 -9.77
N GLY A 509 19.30 13.54 -8.82
CA GLY A 509 19.16 14.15 -7.49
C GLY A 509 20.45 14.15 -6.67
N ALA A 510 21.29 13.11 -6.78
CA ALA A 510 22.59 13.07 -6.11
C ALA A 510 23.55 14.15 -6.64
N TRP A 511 23.61 14.29 -7.97
CA TRP A 511 24.40 15.33 -8.63
C TRP A 511 23.92 16.74 -8.24
N LEU A 512 22.60 16.96 -8.24
CA LEU A 512 22.01 18.23 -7.80
C LEU A 512 22.30 18.51 -6.32
N LYS A 513 22.24 17.51 -5.43
CA LYS A 513 22.59 17.70 -4.01
C LYS A 513 24.05 18.14 -3.83
N LYS A 514 24.97 17.62 -4.64
CA LYS A 514 26.39 17.94 -4.54
C LYS A 514 26.73 19.30 -5.12
N TYR A 515 26.24 19.60 -6.33
CA TYR A 515 26.69 20.76 -7.11
C TYR A 515 25.67 21.89 -7.23
N HIS A 516 24.37 21.60 -7.08
CA HIS A 516 23.26 22.55 -7.36
C HIS A 516 22.11 22.42 -6.34
N LYS A 517 22.42 22.58 -5.04
CA LYS A 517 21.44 22.40 -3.94
C LYS A 517 20.21 23.30 -4.06
N VAL A 518 20.40 24.52 -4.54
CA VAL A 518 19.30 25.49 -4.74
C VAL A 518 18.34 24.97 -5.81
N ASP A 519 18.86 24.51 -6.96
CA ASP A 519 18.02 23.94 -8.02
C ASP A 519 17.29 22.68 -7.58
N LEU A 520 17.92 21.84 -6.76
CA LEU A 520 17.24 20.67 -6.17
C LEU A 520 15.98 21.08 -5.39
N TRP A 521 16.08 22.14 -4.58
CA TRP A 521 14.95 22.64 -3.81
C TRP A 521 13.93 23.35 -4.69
N LEU A 522 14.35 24.14 -5.69
CA LEU A 522 13.43 24.76 -6.64
C LEU A 522 12.64 23.71 -7.44
N LEU A 523 13.26 22.61 -7.86
CA LEU A 523 12.57 21.48 -8.50
C LEU A 523 11.53 20.83 -7.57
N ARG A 524 11.86 20.63 -6.29
CA ARG A 524 10.92 20.07 -5.32
C ARG A 524 9.74 21.00 -5.03
N VAL A 525 10.02 22.28 -4.78
CA VAL A 525 9.02 23.25 -4.34
C VAL A 525 8.20 23.78 -5.52
N LEU A 526 8.85 24.27 -6.57
CA LEU A 526 8.15 24.91 -7.70
C LEU A 526 7.60 23.89 -8.69
N VAL A 527 8.33 22.81 -8.99
CA VAL A 527 7.90 21.83 -9.99
C VAL A 527 7.09 20.70 -9.38
N GLN A 528 7.66 19.88 -8.47
CA GLN A 528 6.95 18.72 -7.95
C GLN A 528 5.70 19.11 -7.14
N ASN A 529 5.82 20.02 -6.17
CA ASN A 529 4.65 20.47 -5.41
C ASN A 529 3.71 21.35 -6.25
N GLY A 530 4.22 22.13 -7.22
CA GLY A 530 3.39 22.92 -8.14
C GLY A 530 2.53 22.06 -9.09
N VAL A 531 3.08 20.96 -9.60
CA VAL A 531 2.27 19.99 -10.37
C VAL A 531 1.35 19.21 -9.43
N MET A 532 1.80 18.88 -8.21
CA MET A 532 1.00 18.08 -7.28
C MET A 532 -0.23 18.84 -6.76
N ILE A 533 -0.16 20.14 -6.48
CA ILE A 533 -1.34 20.92 -6.08
C ILE A 533 -2.42 20.86 -7.16
N TYR A 534 -2.01 21.01 -8.42
CA TYR A 534 -2.91 20.90 -9.56
C TYR A 534 -3.45 19.48 -9.74
N THR A 535 -2.60 18.47 -9.56
CA THR A 535 -2.96 17.04 -9.64
C THR A 535 -4.01 16.70 -8.59
N THR A 536 -3.79 17.07 -7.32
CA THR A 536 -4.73 16.76 -6.24
C THR A 536 -6.05 17.48 -6.43
N TRP A 537 -6.03 18.77 -6.79
CA TRP A 537 -7.26 19.51 -7.00
C TRP A 537 -8.07 18.96 -8.18
N THR A 538 -7.41 18.61 -9.29
CA THR A 538 -8.11 18.01 -10.44
C THR A 538 -8.64 16.62 -10.14
N THR A 539 -7.97 15.81 -9.32
CA THR A 539 -8.54 14.54 -8.82
C THR A 539 -9.83 14.77 -8.02
N LEU A 540 -9.89 15.80 -7.18
CA LEU A 540 -11.10 16.16 -6.44
C LEU A 540 -12.19 16.68 -7.38
N ALA A 541 -11.83 17.53 -8.35
CA ALA A 541 -12.76 18.01 -9.38
C ALA A 541 -13.36 16.86 -10.20
N THR A 542 -12.58 15.82 -10.51
CA THR A 542 -13.08 14.60 -11.16
C THR A 542 -14.13 13.89 -10.32
N LEU A 543 -13.95 13.81 -8.99
CA LEU A 543 -14.95 13.21 -8.11
C LEU A 543 -16.23 14.06 -8.00
N ILE A 544 -16.10 15.39 -7.98
CA ILE A 544 -17.25 16.31 -8.04
C ILE A 544 -18.01 16.09 -9.35
N ASN A 545 -17.30 16.05 -10.49
CA ASN A 545 -17.90 15.83 -11.79
C ASN A 545 -18.53 14.44 -11.93
N LEU A 546 -17.92 13.41 -11.34
CA LEU A 546 -18.50 12.07 -11.22
C LEU A 546 -19.81 12.11 -10.43
N THR A 547 -19.86 12.82 -9.29
CA THR A 547 -21.09 12.99 -8.53
C THR A 547 -22.17 13.68 -9.36
N ILE A 548 -21.82 14.72 -10.13
CA ILE A 548 -22.74 15.39 -11.05
C ILE A 548 -23.33 14.39 -12.06
N VAL A 549 -22.48 13.64 -12.77
CA VAL A 549 -22.95 12.64 -13.75
C VAL A 549 -23.85 11.59 -13.08
N LEU A 550 -23.48 11.11 -11.89
CA LEU A 550 -24.29 10.12 -11.17
C LEU A 550 -25.67 10.66 -10.77
N THR A 551 -25.72 11.91 -10.29
CA THR A 551 -26.96 12.54 -9.87
C THR A 551 -27.85 12.90 -11.05
N TYR A 552 -27.29 13.56 -12.08
CA TYR A 552 -28.07 14.18 -13.14
C TYR A 552 -28.24 13.31 -14.40
N ASP A 553 -27.26 12.47 -14.74
CA ASP A 553 -27.34 11.59 -15.93
C ASP A 553 -27.74 10.15 -15.57
N ALA A 554 -27.34 9.66 -14.40
CA ALA A 554 -27.62 8.29 -13.94
C ALA A 554 -28.80 8.16 -12.96
N ASN A 555 -29.48 9.27 -12.62
CA ASN A 555 -30.62 9.33 -11.70
C ASN A 555 -30.35 8.69 -10.32
N MET A 556 -29.11 8.70 -9.85
CA MET A 556 -28.75 8.29 -8.49
C MET A 556 -29.18 9.38 -7.50
N SER A 557 -29.64 9.00 -6.30
CA SER A 557 -29.99 10.00 -5.28
C SER A 557 -28.77 10.90 -4.97
N PRO A 558 -28.96 12.22 -4.77
CA PRO A 558 -27.85 13.14 -4.48
C PRO A 558 -27.00 12.67 -3.30
N ALA A 559 -27.65 12.18 -2.25
CA ALA A 559 -27.00 11.65 -1.07
C ALA A 559 -26.14 10.43 -1.39
N ASP A 560 -26.63 9.46 -2.19
CA ASP A 560 -25.88 8.24 -2.53
C ASP A 560 -24.72 8.53 -3.49
N ALA A 561 -24.94 9.41 -4.47
CA ALA A 561 -23.89 9.83 -5.41
C ALA A 561 -22.72 10.53 -4.68
N ALA A 562 -23.02 11.39 -3.70
CA ALA A 562 -22.00 12.02 -2.87
C ALA A 562 -21.31 11.01 -1.93
N THR A 563 -22.06 10.11 -1.29
CA THR A 563 -21.49 9.05 -0.44
C THR A 563 -20.52 8.16 -1.23
N LEU A 564 -20.86 7.81 -2.47
CA LEU A 564 -19.97 7.04 -3.35
C LEU A 564 -18.66 7.79 -3.61
N SER A 565 -18.73 9.08 -3.99
CA SER A 565 -17.53 9.89 -4.24
C SER A 565 -16.68 10.12 -3.00
N TYR A 566 -17.27 10.31 -1.81
CA TYR A 566 -16.50 10.36 -0.55
C TYR A 566 -15.84 9.01 -0.22
N SER A 567 -16.52 7.91 -0.51
CA SER A 567 -15.96 6.57 -0.33
C SER A 567 -14.76 6.34 -1.26
N LEU A 568 -14.87 6.76 -2.53
CA LEU A 568 -13.76 6.75 -3.49
C LEU A 568 -12.60 7.64 -3.02
N LEU A 569 -12.88 8.85 -2.54
CA LEU A 569 -11.85 9.74 -1.98
C LEU A 569 -11.14 9.09 -0.78
N THR A 570 -11.89 8.44 0.11
CA THR A 570 -11.33 7.74 1.28
C THR A 570 -10.36 6.65 0.86
N VAL A 571 -10.77 5.81 -0.08
CA VAL A 571 -9.91 4.78 -0.67
C VAL A 571 -8.65 5.40 -1.28
N LEU A 572 -8.82 6.44 -2.12
CA LEU A 572 -7.71 7.11 -2.78
C LEU A 572 -6.71 7.68 -1.78
N LEU A 573 -7.18 8.34 -0.70
CA LEU A 573 -6.32 8.93 0.33
C LEU A 573 -5.55 7.86 1.10
N LEU A 574 -6.21 6.80 1.56
CA LEU A 574 -5.57 5.75 2.34
C LEU A 574 -4.56 4.96 1.52
N VAL A 575 -4.92 4.60 0.29
CA VAL A 575 -4.02 3.92 -0.65
C VAL A 575 -2.84 4.83 -1.00
N TRP A 576 -3.09 6.10 -1.32
CA TRP A 576 -2.04 7.06 -1.63
C TRP A 576 -1.06 7.24 -0.48
N PHE A 577 -1.56 7.41 0.76
CA PHE A 577 -0.74 7.55 1.95
C PHE A 577 0.18 6.33 2.16
N VAL A 578 -0.34 5.12 1.97
CA VAL A 578 0.49 3.90 2.04
C VAL A 578 1.55 3.89 0.95
N LEU A 579 1.16 4.14 -0.31
CA LEU A 579 2.05 4.14 -1.47
C LEU A 579 3.20 5.15 -1.32
N GLU A 580 2.89 6.39 -0.95
CA GLU A 580 3.86 7.48 -0.86
C GLU A 580 4.83 7.35 0.32
N ASN A 581 4.42 6.65 1.39
CA ASN A 581 5.25 6.45 2.57
C ASN A 581 6.04 5.14 2.53
N THR A 582 5.79 4.26 1.55
CA THR A 582 6.46 2.97 1.45
C THR A 582 7.20 2.81 0.12
N ILE A 583 6.48 2.58 -0.98
CA ILE A 583 7.03 2.30 -2.30
C ILE A 583 7.67 3.55 -2.89
N LEU A 584 6.93 4.66 -2.85
CA LEU A 584 7.28 5.89 -3.55
C LEU A 584 8.06 6.86 -2.67
N ASP A 585 8.38 6.52 -1.42
CA ASP A 585 9.07 7.43 -0.48
C ASP A 585 10.34 8.02 -1.09
N LYS A 586 11.20 7.20 -1.69
CA LYS A 586 12.46 7.66 -2.32
C LYS A 586 12.25 8.70 -3.42
N HIS A 587 11.07 8.73 -4.04
CA HIS A 587 10.72 9.61 -5.15
C HIS A 587 9.90 10.82 -4.71
N MET A 588 8.98 10.62 -3.76
CA MET A 588 7.92 11.56 -3.39
C MET A 588 8.13 12.21 -2.02
N ARG A 589 9.21 11.91 -1.30
CA ARG A 589 9.41 12.33 0.11
C ARG A 589 9.11 13.82 0.37
N TYR A 590 9.49 14.70 -0.56
CA TYR A 590 9.33 16.15 -0.40
C TYR A 590 8.10 16.72 -1.12
N ILE A 591 7.19 15.86 -1.59
CA ILE A 591 5.87 16.26 -2.07
C ILE A 591 4.92 16.19 -0.87
N CYS A 592 4.52 17.35 -0.35
CA CYS A 592 3.76 17.47 0.89
C CYS A 592 2.40 18.17 0.71
N ILE A 593 2.16 18.79 -0.44
CA ILE A 593 0.98 19.63 -0.68
C ILE A 593 -0.34 18.84 -0.80
N THR A 594 -0.28 17.53 -1.09
CA THR A 594 -1.45 16.68 -1.35
C THR A 594 -2.53 16.81 -0.27
N TYR A 595 -2.19 16.61 1.00
CA TYR A 595 -3.18 16.64 2.06
C TYR A 595 -3.69 18.04 2.36
N LEU A 596 -2.87 19.08 2.15
CA LEU A 596 -3.32 20.46 2.33
C LEU A 596 -4.43 20.81 1.33
N VAL A 597 -4.35 20.33 0.10
CA VAL A 597 -5.41 20.50 -0.91
C VAL A 597 -6.68 19.75 -0.53
N VAL A 598 -6.55 18.53 -0.02
CA VAL A 598 -7.68 17.72 0.42
C VAL A 598 -8.37 18.35 1.62
N ILE A 599 -7.59 18.82 2.60
CA ILE A 599 -8.09 19.56 3.77
C ILE A 599 -8.82 20.81 3.29
N TRP A 600 -8.22 21.61 2.40
CA TRP A 600 -8.85 22.81 1.82
C TRP A 600 -10.21 22.50 1.20
N ALA A 601 -10.30 21.45 0.37
CA ALA A 601 -11.54 21.06 -0.29
C ALA A 601 -12.60 20.55 0.68
N LEU A 602 -12.20 19.73 1.66
CA LEU A 602 -13.09 19.18 2.67
C LEU A 602 -13.56 20.25 3.67
N SER A 603 -12.73 21.24 3.98
CA SER A 603 -13.15 22.42 4.76
C SER A 603 -14.23 23.22 4.04
N GLY A 604 -14.09 23.42 2.72
CA GLY A 604 -15.13 24.04 1.88
C GLY A 604 -16.42 23.23 1.81
N ASN A 605 -16.30 21.91 1.78
CA ASN A 605 -17.45 21.00 1.83
C ASN A 605 -18.15 21.06 3.19
N LEU A 606 -17.39 21.06 4.28
CA LEU A 606 -17.94 21.16 5.64
C LEU A 606 -18.67 22.48 5.82
N ASP A 607 -18.07 23.58 5.38
CA ASP A 607 -18.66 24.93 5.42
C ASP A 607 -20.01 25.01 4.70
N LYS A 608 -20.14 24.35 3.54
CA LYS A 608 -21.39 24.38 2.76
C LYS A 608 -22.43 23.34 3.18
N ASN A 609 -21.99 22.10 3.43
CA ASN A 609 -22.86 20.92 3.45
C ASN A 609 -23.05 20.30 4.84
N TYR A 610 -22.44 20.86 5.90
CA TYR A 610 -22.57 20.35 7.27
C TYR A 610 -23.56 21.17 8.11
N ASN A 611 -24.54 20.49 8.72
CA ASN A 611 -25.42 21.08 9.72
C ASN A 611 -25.13 20.47 11.11
N ALA A 612 -24.62 21.28 12.03
CA ALA A 612 -24.26 20.82 13.38
C ALA A 612 -25.46 20.39 14.23
N SER A 613 -26.65 20.95 14.00
CA SER A 613 -27.87 20.63 14.77
C SER A 613 -28.54 19.35 14.28
N SER A 614 -28.30 18.95 13.03
CA SER A 614 -28.81 17.71 12.45
C SER A 614 -27.86 17.22 11.35
N PRO A 615 -26.75 16.55 11.73
CA PRO A 615 -25.76 16.10 10.77
C PRO A 615 -26.35 15.04 9.83
N SER A 616 -26.36 15.33 8.53
CA SER A 616 -26.71 14.33 7.52
C SER A 616 -25.61 13.25 7.43
N ARG A 617 -25.93 12.10 6.81
CA ARG A 617 -24.95 11.04 6.54
C ARG A 617 -23.68 11.59 5.89
N ASN A 618 -23.83 12.38 4.83
CA ASN A 618 -22.71 13.00 4.12
C ASN A 618 -22.02 14.09 4.96
N GLY A 619 -22.78 14.83 5.77
CA GLY A 619 -22.21 15.76 6.76
C GLY A 619 -21.23 15.07 7.71
N ILE A 620 -21.63 13.95 8.32
CA ILE A 620 -20.76 13.14 9.19
C ILE A 620 -19.56 12.60 8.39
N PHE A 621 -19.80 12.11 7.17
CA PHE A 621 -18.73 11.60 6.31
C PHE A 621 -17.66 12.67 6.05
N ILE A 622 -18.05 13.89 5.69
CA ILE A 622 -17.13 15.02 5.45
C ILE A 622 -16.28 15.28 6.69
N ALA A 623 -16.90 15.38 7.87
CA ALA A 623 -16.20 15.67 9.12
C ALA A 623 -15.17 14.59 9.46
N VAL A 624 -15.54 13.31 9.33
CA VAL A 624 -14.63 12.17 9.55
C VAL A 624 -13.50 12.18 8.53
N LEU A 625 -13.80 12.38 7.24
CA LEU A 625 -12.79 12.36 6.19
C LEU A 625 -11.82 13.53 6.30
N LEU A 626 -12.30 14.71 6.73
CA LEU A 626 -11.47 15.86 7.06
C LEU A 626 -10.54 15.55 8.24
N ALA A 627 -11.05 14.95 9.31
CA ALA A 627 -10.23 14.53 10.45
C ALA A 627 -9.16 13.51 10.02
N VAL A 628 -9.52 12.53 9.19
CA VAL A 628 -8.57 11.56 8.61
C VAL A 628 -7.51 12.30 7.79
N ALA A 629 -7.88 13.22 6.90
CA ALA A 629 -6.93 13.99 6.09
C ALA A 629 -5.95 14.80 6.95
N CYS A 630 -6.41 15.42 8.05
CA CYS A 630 -5.59 16.13 9.02
C CYS A 630 -4.58 15.19 9.72
N VAL A 631 -5.04 14.02 10.18
CA VAL A 631 -4.16 13.03 10.82
C VAL A 631 -3.11 12.51 9.84
N LEU A 632 -3.51 12.16 8.61
CA LEU A 632 -2.59 11.71 7.56
C LEU A 632 -1.54 12.79 7.25
N PHE A 633 -1.94 14.06 7.16
CA PHE A 633 -1.00 15.16 6.97
C PHE A 633 0.01 15.26 8.11
N ALA A 634 -0.45 15.24 9.36
CA ALA A 634 0.42 15.33 10.54
C ALA A 634 1.43 14.16 10.57
N VAL A 635 0.96 12.93 10.36
CA VAL A 635 1.83 11.74 10.31
C VAL A 635 2.81 11.86 9.14
N ARG A 636 2.37 12.31 7.97
CA ARG A 636 3.25 12.51 6.80
C ARG A 636 4.36 13.49 7.12
N MET A 637 4.06 14.64 7.73
CA MET A 637 5.07 15.63 8.10
C MET A 637 6.08 15.07 9.11
N ILE A 638 5.60 14.36 10.14
CA ILE A 638 6.48 13.68 11.11
C ILE A 638 7.40 12.68 10.42
N LEU A 639 6.86 11.84 9.53
CA LEU A 639 7.64 10.84 8.80
C LEU A 639 8.68 11.48 7.87
N VAL A 640 8.31 12.53 7.13
CA VAL A 640 9.20 13.24 6.22
C VAL A 640 10.35 13.90 7.00
N ILE A 641 10.05 14.58 8.11
CA ILE A 641 11.05 15.21 8.98
C ILE A 641 11.97 14.13 9.58
N TRP A 642 11.41 13.07 10.16
CA TRP A 642 12.18 11.98 10.75
C TRP A 642 13.10 11.31 9.73
N ARG A 643 12.59 10.99 8.52
CA ARG A 643 13.40 10.40 7.44
C ARG A 643 14.41 11.37 6.86
N HIS A 644 14.15 12.67 6.87
CA HIS A 644 15.12 13.66 6.44
C HIS A 644 16.38 13.61 7.32
N PHE A 645 16.21 13.50 8.64
CA PHE A 645 17.33 13.46 9.58
C PHE A 645 17.95 12.07 9.77
N LYS A 646 17.15 10.99 9.76
CA LYS A 646 17.63 9.62 10.04
C LYS A 646 17.96 8.80 8.79
N GLN A 647 17.38 9.14 7.64
CA GLN A 647 17.54 8.41 6.38
C GLN A 647 17.71 9.38 5.20
N PRO A 648 18.62 10.36 5.28
CA PRO A 648 18.76 11.42 4.28
C PRO A 648 18.95 10.86 2.86
N LEU A 649 18.26 11.47 1.90
CA LEU A 649 18.45 11.08 0.50
C LEU A 649 19.85 11.49 0.02
N TYR A 650 20.48 10.59 -0.73
CA TYR A 650 21.76 10.80 -1.41
C TYR A 650 22.98 11.03 -0.50
N GLU A 651 23.12 10.35 0.65
CA GLU A 651 24.36 10.39 1.45
C GLU A 651 25.42 9.36 1.01
N ASP A 652 25.02 8.17 0.56
CA ASP A 652 25.94 7.06 0.25
C ASP A 652 26.14 6.83 -1.27
N VAL A 653 26.15 7.88 -2.09
CA VAL A 653 26.24 7.74 -3.55
C VAL A 653 27.70 7.78 -4.01
N ASP A 654 28.17 6.69 -4.62
CA ASP A 654 29.50 6.55 -5.21
C ASP A 654 29.80 7.68 -6.22
N PRO A 655 30.99 8.31 -6.18
CA PRO A 655 31.46 9.24 -7.21
C PRO A 655 31.20 8.82 -8.66
N GLU A 656 31.34 7.53 -8.98
CA GLU A 656 31.15 7.01 -10.34
C GLU A 656 29.67 7.02 -10.77
N ALA A 657 28.74 6.91 -9.81
CA ALA A 657 27.30 7.04 -10.03
C ALA A 657 26.84 8.50 -10.20
N MET A 658 27.72 9.49 -9.99
CA MET A 658 27.44 10.93 -10.13
C MET A 658 27.97 11.54 -11.44
N GLU A 659 28.67 10.79 -12.30
CA GLU A 659 29.13 11.30 -13.59
C GLU A 659 27.96 11.50 -14.58
N VAL A 660 27.68 12.75 -14.94
CA VAL A 660 26.56 13.13 -15.82
C VAL A 660 26.60 12.41 -17.18
N MET A 661 27.80 12.17 -17.71
CA MET A 661 28.03 11.46 -18.98
C MET A 661 27.71 9.96 -18.89
N SER A 662 28.06 9.30 -17.77
CA SER A 662 27.74 7.89 -17.53
C SER A 662 26.23 7.70 -17.32
N ILE A 663 25.58 8.65 -16.64
CA ILE A 663 24.12 8.72 -16.44
C ILE A 663 23.38 8.92 -17.77
N ALA A 664 23.81 9.88 -18.61
CA ALA A 664 23.20 10.15 -19.91
C ALA A 664 23.33 8.96 -20.89
N LYS A 665 24.47 8.24 -20.84
CA LYS A 665 24.71 7.03 -21.63
C LYS A 665 23.84 5.84 -21.19
N LYS A 666 23.57 5.71 -19.87
CA LYS A 666 22.61 4.72 -19.33
C LYS A 666 21.16 5.03 -19.74
N GLN A 667 20.76 6.30 -19.82
CA GLN A 667 19.41 6.69 -20.24
C GLN A 667 19.10 6.40 -21.72
N LYS A 668 20.06 6.62 -22.64
CA LYS A 668 19.89 6.27 -24.06
C LYS A 668 19.58 4.78 -24.30
N LYS A 669 19.91 3.90 -23.35
CA LYS A 669 19.64 2.45 -23.43
C LYS A 669 18.24 2.05 -22.95
N ILE A 670 17.51 2.92 -22.25
CA ILE A 670 16.23 2.59 -21.58
C ILE A 670 15.03 3.27 -22.26
N PHE A 671 15.24 4.39 -22.95
CA PHE A 671 14.17 5.19 -23.56
C PHE A 671 14.40 5.55 -25.05
N CYS A 672 15.28 4.82 -25.74
CA CYS A 672 15.29 4.75 -27.20
C CYS A 672 14.57 3.49 -27.65
#